data_AF-A0AAN6DJS4-F1
#
_entry.id   AF-A0AAN6DJS4-F1
#
_cell.length_a   1.000
_cell.length_b   1.000
_cell.length_c   1.000
_cell.angle_alpha   90.00
_cell.angle_beta   90.00
_cell.angle_gamma   90.00
#
_symmetry.space_group_name_H-M   'P 1'
#
loop_
_entity.id
_entity.type
_entity.pdbx_description
1 polymer ?
#
loop_
_entity_poly.entity_id
_entity_poly.type
_entity_poly.pdbx_seq_one_letter_code
_entity_poly.pdbx_strand_id
1 'polypeptide(L)'
;MTEIDTCQRGSKPCSGSEKPERLIELSKWFLDEAYKKGSTSLLAEENLLEYNNYVRASLSCLFNALEQYKGLLTLADEVYIHYKITETLLRETTSLDLASEYCSRGLQLAKRCESLEYQIRLELLNFEIQYLTDKSKGKKTSFSYFMSIAHHCESLNSITLTSIIEYLKIQYFGMIFEEDQMYRNYDRIIERLEATLSENTFTFLQLVLVCQLQFHLFRGNSIEIALEKYQRLKESQERYAQYTKSLPPQFKAITQILDLLISIQDDDFKSTKSKMSKIDALIRELKTLEPWARNFRFCVPVDVKVAHQEFALPLQINWLTLREFSMLSYFYCGVSYVIKSWDGKNRTEMLFAQCQKYIGYELSEPVLISSNEMEAKVLRLKYFGLLINFYQVLAKFQCNQWHSFNRDEFPQLWKFIDDYNLGRFSSQELVIYHKIVDKVYFLLALQSQRMNDLDAALHYYLKLRELHSSSSTELNDYNFFSDTILASYKQTTSGVGGCLQEAKDYHNQLYYLATLNLVILTIHNLRRLKLRSVSEFDEDYQLLMDRYAKFLKLKNTLYSELVRMQSLYKTNVLLSSTLDIFVRYILADEGQPVEIESAHLEKFSQISPLLLSMVYFVKGETAKNNRSQSELENLNMKIQLYNQSFKSSCKQSGFGPNNVGYLALKEISNIIEKNQSCFDKDQLDIVQLKLRDVKRGFETRKRKLDPESLPPSSKEESVFSSQI
;
A
#
# COMPACT_ATOMS: atom_id res chain seq x y z
N MET A 1 -33.30 -66.08 14.61
CA MET A 1 -33.02 -67.31 15.37
C MET A 1 -31.55 -67.60 15.16
N THR A 2 -30.67 -66.91 15.89
CA THR A 2 -30.16 -67.19 17.25
C THR A 2 -28.97 -68.14 17.23
N GLU A 3 -27.78 -67.54 17.37
CA GLU A 3 -26.54 -68.03 17.99
C GLU A 3 -25.64 -66.79 18.06
N ILE A 4 -25.76 -65.96 19.10
CA ILE A 4 -25.00 -66.00 20.36
C ILE A 4 -23.53 -66.32 20.10
N ASP A 5 -22.74 -65.27 19.91
CA ASP A 5 -21.32 -65.33 20.23
C ASP A 5 -20.92 -64.13 21.07
N THR A 6 -20.40 -64.47 22.24
CA THR A 6 -20.13 -63.61 23.39
C THR A 6 -18.87 -62.79 23.17
N CYS A 7 -19.01 -61.51 22.80
CA CYS A 7 -17.90 -60.57 22.88
C CYS A 7 -17.76 -60.11 24.33
N GLN A 8 -16.68 -60.57 24.97
CA GLN A 8 -16.29 -60.26 26.34
C GLN A 8 -16.31 -58.73 26.58
N ARG A 9 -17.27 -58.29 27.41
CA ARG A 9 -17.22 -57.01 28.10
C ARG A 9 -16.11 -57.06 29.14
N GLY A 10 -14.93 -56.64 28.72
CA GLY A 10 -13.77 -56.36 29.57
C GLY A 10 -13.40 -54.88 29.54
N SER A 11 -14.36 -53.95 29.56
CA SER A 11 -14.04 -52.54 29.82
C SER A 11 -13.81 -52.37 31.31
N LYS A 12 -12.53 -52.38 31.73
CA LYS A 12 -12.12 -51.82 33.02
C LYS A 12 -12.76 -50.43 33.18
N PRO A 13 -13.21 -50.03 34.37
CA PRO A 13 -13.66 -48.67 34.59
C PRO A 13 -12.47 -47.74 34.33
N CYS A 14 -12.58 -46.85 33.33
CA CYS A 14 -11.63 -45.74 33.17
C CYS A 14 -11.59 -44.99 34.52
N SER A 15 -10.39 -44.85 35.07
CA SER A 15 -10.09 -43.99 36.19
C SER A 15 -10.64 -42.58 35.92
N GLY A 16 -11.15 -41.90 36.95
CA GLY A 16 -11.80 -40.59 36.80
C GLY A 16 -10.90 -39.50 36.21
N SER A 17 -9.58 -39.66 36.25
CA SER A 17 -8.58 -38.72 35.73
C SER A 17 -8.49 -38.67 34.20
N GLU A 18 -8.84 -39.74 33.46
CA GLU A 18 -8.72 -39.77 31.99
C GLU A 18 -9.83 -39.00 31.26
N LYS A 19 -10.91 -38.63 31.96
CA LYS A 19 -12.09 -37.98 31.35
C LYS A 19 -11.89 -36.49 31.04
N PRO A 20 -11.33 -35.64 31.94
CA PRO A 20 -11.07 -34.24 31.62
C PRO A 20 -10.03 -34.05 30.51
N GLU A 21 -8.97 -34.86 30.49
CA GLU A 21 -7.93 -34.81 29.44
C GLU A 21 -8.54 -35.08 28.05
N ARG A 22 -9.40 -36.10 27.94
CA ARG A 22 -10.14 -36.39 26.70
C ARG A 22 -11.05 -35.25 26.25
N LEU A 23 -11.65 -34.49 27.17
CA LEU A 23 -12.48 -33.33 26.81
C LEU A 23 -11.63 -32.18 26.24
N ILE A 24 -10.43 -31.96 26.78
CA ILE A 24 -9.48 -30.98 26.25
C ILE A 24 -9.01 -31.40 24.85
N GLU A 25 -8.68 -32.68 24.65
CA GLU A 25 -8.30 -33.22 23.35
C GLU A 25 -9.45 -33.12 22.33
N LEU A 26 -10.68 -33.46 22.74
CA LEU A 26 -11.88 -33.33 21.90
C LEU A 26 -12.16 -31.86 21.53
N SER A 27 -11.99 -30.93 22.47
CA SER A 27 -12.11 -29.49 22.18
C SER A 27 -11.15 -29.06 21.07
N LYS A 28 -9.88 -29.48 21.16
CA LYS A 28 -8.89 -29.21 20.12
C LYS A 28 -9.29 -29.82 18.78
N TRP A 29 -9.72 -31.08 18.79
CA TRP A 29 -10.17 -31.78 17.59
C TRP A 29 -11.33 -31.05 16.91
N PHE A 30 -12.37 -30.65 17.66
CA PHE A 30 -13.49 -29.90 17.12
C PHE A 30 -13.06 -28.55 16.53
N LEU A 31 -12.12 -27.86 17.16
CA LEU A 31 -11.60 -26.59 16.62
C LEU A 31 -10.80 -26.80 15.34
N ASP A 32 -9.99 -27.87 15.26
CA ASP A 32 -9.26 -28.23 14.05
C ASP A 32 -10.21 -28.61 12.89
N GLU A 33 -11.31 -29.31 13.18
CA GLU A 33 -12.37 -29.59 12.20
C GLU A 33 -13.10 -28.31 11.75
N ALA A 34 -13.33 -27.35 12.66
CA ALA A 34 -13.85 -26.04 12.29
C ALA A 34 -12.91 -25.35 11.29
N TYR A 35 -11.60 -25.29 11.57
CA TYR A 35 -10.63 -24.61 10.71
C TYR A 35 -10.44 -25.30 9.35
N LYS A 36 -10.65 -26.62 9.24
CA LYS A 36 -10.72 -27.30 7.93
C LYS A 36 -11.87 -26.78 7.07
N LYS A 37 -12.99 -26.39 7.70
CA LYS A 37 -14.19 -25.85 7.04
C LYS A 37 -14.18 -24.33 6.87
N GLY A 38 -13.28 -23.60 7.54
CA GLY A 38 -13.23 -22.14 7.51
C GLY A 38 -12.99 -21.55 6.12
N SER A 39 -12.29 -22.25 5.22
CA SER A 39 -12.14 -21.83 3.82
C SER A 39 -13.46 -21.84 3.01
N THR A 40 -14.43 -22.66 3.43
CA THR A 40 -15.73 -22.82 2.76
C THR A 40 -16.89 -22.15 3.49
N SER A 41 -16.66 -21.59 4.68
CA SER A 41 -17.71 -21.00 5.53
C SER A 41 -18.41 -19.81 4.86
N LEU A 42 -17.68 -19.06 4.03
CA LEU A 42 -18.20 -17.86 3.36
C LEU A 42 -18.94 -18.16 2.04
N LEU A 43 -18.97 -19.42 1.58
CA LEU A 43 -19.59 -19.79 0.30
C LEU A 43 -21.11 -19.98 0.40
N ALA A 44 -21.59 -20.44 1.55
CA ALA A 44 -23.01 -20.71 1.81
C ALA A 44 -23.31 -20.62 3.31
N GLU A 45 -24.51 -20.19 3.67
CA GLU A 45 -24.96 -20.06 5.06
C GLU A 45 -24.87 -21.39 5.83
N GLU A 46 -25.21 -22.51 5.18
CA GLU A 46 -25.13 -23.86 5.76
C GLU A 46 -23.71 -24.21 6.22
N ASN A 47 -22.69 -23.84 5.43
CA ASN A 47 -21.29 -24.09 5.77
C ASN A 47 -20.84 -23.26 6.97
N LEU A 48 -21.32 -22.01 7.08
CA LEU A 48 -21.06 -21.16 8.23
C LEU A 48 -21.71 -21.71 9.50
N LEU A 49 -22.95 -22.22 9.40
CA LEU A 49 -23.63 -22.88 10.51
C LEU A 49 -22.87 -24.12 10.98
N GLU A 50 -22.39 -24.94 10.05
CA GLU A 50 -21.59 -26.12 10.38
C GLU A 50 -20.27 -25.73 11.08
N TYR A 51 -19.54 -24.75 10.54
CA TYR A 51 -18.34 -24.19 11.17
C TYR A 51 -18.62 -23.74 12.62
N ASN A 52 -19.67 -22.94 12.81
CA ASN A 52 -20.05 -22.43 14.13
C ASN A 52 -20.47 -23.54 15.10
N ASN A 53 -21.07 -24.62 14.62
CA ASN A 53 -21.41 -25.78 15.45
C ASN A 53 -20.16 -26.49 15.98
N TYR A 54 -19.10 -26.62 15.17
CA TYR A 54 -17.81 -27.16 15.63
C TYR A 54 -17.14 -26.27 16.68
N VAL A 55 -17.12 -24.94 16.46
CA VAL A 55 -16.61 -23.98 17.46
C VAL A 55 -17.41 -24.08 18.76
N ARG A 56 -18.74 -24.16 18.68
CA ARG A 56 -19.62 -24.33 19.85
C ARG A 56 -19.35 -25.64 20.57
N ALA A 57 -19.16 -26.74 19.85
CA ALA A 57 -18.83 -28.05 20.43
C ALA A 57 -17.49 -28.00 21.17
N SER A 58 -16.48 -27.35 20.58
CA SER A 58 -15.18 -27.13 21.21
C SER A 58 -15.30 -26.38 22.54
N LEU A 59 -16.01 -25.23 22.55
CA LEU A 59 -16.27 -24.47 23.78
C LEU A 59 -17.06 -25.27 24.81
N SER A 60 -18.06 -26.04 24.37
CA SER A 60 -18.88 -26.88 25.25
C SER A 60 -18.06 -27.96 25.96
N CYS A 61 -17.08 -28.56 25.27
CA CYS A 61 -16.14 -29.50 25.91
C CYS A 61 -15.34 -28.84 27.03
N LEU A 62 -14.85 -27.62 26.81
CA LEU A 62 -14.08 -26.87 27.81
C LEU A 62 -14.95 -26.41 28.98
N PHE A 63 -16.17 -25.94 28.73
CA PHE A 63 -17.12 -25.60 29.79
C PHE A 63 -17.49 -26.81 30.63
N ASN A 64 -17.78 -27.95 29.99
CA ASN A 64 -18.08 -29.21 30.70
C ASN A 64 -16.90 -29.68 31.55
N ALA A 65 -15.65 -29.51 31.08
CA ALA A 65 -14.46 -29.82 31.87
C ALA A 65 -14.41 -28.99 33.17
N LEU A 66 -14.69 -27.68 33.09
CA LEU A 66 -14.70 -26.80 34.26
C LEU A 66 -15.91 -26.98 35.18
N GLU A 67 -17.08 -27.31 34.66
CA GLU A 67 -18.31 -27.41 35.46
C GLU A 67 -18.46 -28.78 36.13
N GLN A 68 -18.24 -29.87 35.38
CA GLN A 68 -18.52 -31.22 35.85
C GLN A 68 -17.30 -31.90 36.48
N TYR A 69 -16.09 -31.51 36.08
CA TYR A 69 -14.85 -32.18 36.47
C TYR A 69 -13.90 -31.29 37.28
N LYS A 70 -14.36 -30.13 37.76
CA LYS A 70 -13.56 -29.19 38.56
C LYS A 70 -12.77 -29.84 39.68
N GLY A 71 -13.40 -30.75 40.43
CA GLY A 71 -12.76 -31.44 41.56
C GLY A 71 -11.64 -32.41 41.17
N LEU A 72 -11.43 -32.67 39.88
CA LEU A 72 -10.40 -33.57 39.35
C LEU A 72 -9.30 -32.83 38.57
N LEU A 73 -9.46 -31.52 38.32
CA LEU A 73 -8.48 -30.72 37.59
C LEU A 73 -7.40 -30.21 38.54
N THR A 74 -6.14 -30.18 38.08
CA THR A 74 -5.12 -29.42 38.79
C THR A 74 -5.33 -27.92 38.57
N LEU A 75 -4.77 -27.09 39.44
CA LEU A 75 -4.83 -25.64 39.27
C LEU A 75 -4.22 -25.18 37.94
N ALA A 76 -3.17 -25.87 37.47
CA ALA A 76 -2.54 -25.61 36.17
C ALA A 76 -3.49 -25.95 35.00
N ASP A 77 -4.20 -27.06 35.09
CA ASP A 77 -5.19 -27.46 34.07
C ASP A 77 -6.37 -26.47 34.03
N GLU A 78 -6.86 -26.03 35.20
CA GLU A 78 -7.92 -25.02 35.25
C GLU A 78 -7.46 -23.72 34.57
N VAL A 79 -6.24 -23.24 34.83
CA VAL A 79 -5.67 -22.05 34.19
C VAL A 79 -5.58 -22.23 32.68
N TYR A 80 -5.08 -23.38 32.22
CA TYR A 80 -4.98 -23.69 30.80
C TYR A 80 -6.34 -23.69 30.11
N ILE A 81 -7.36 -24.31 30.72
CA ILE A 81 -8.71 -24.33 30.16
C ILE A 81 -9.31 -22.92 30.11
N HIS A 82 -9.16 -22.10 31.15
CA HIS A 82 -9.62 -20.71 31.13
C HIS A 82 -8.93 -19.88 30.04
N TYR A 83 -7.62 -20.07 29.86
CA TYR A 83 -6.86 -19.46 28.76
C TYR A 83 -7.42 -19.87 27.39
N LYS A 84 -7.69 -21.16 27.17
CA LYS A 84 -8.23 -21.67 25.91
C LYS A 84 -9.65 -21.22 25.61
N ILE A 85 -10.52 -21.17 26.62
CA ILE A 85 -11.86 -20.59 26.50
C ILE A 85 -11.76 -19.13 26.08
N THR A 86 -10.94 -18.36 26.80
CA THR A 86 -10.76 -16.91 26.53
C THR A 86 -10.25 -16.67 25.11
N GLU A 87 -9.21 -17.40 24.70
CA GLU A 87 -8.63 -17.32 23.36
C GLU A 87 -9.67 -17.65 22.28
N THR A 88 -10.40 -18.75 22.44
CA THR A 88 -11.42 -19.20 21.47
C THR A 88 -12.57 -18.19 21.38
N LEU A 89 -13.07 -17.70 22.53
CA LEU A 89 -14.14 -16.69 22.54
C LEU A 89 -13.70 -15.38 21.87
N LEU A 90 -12.49 -14.91 22.14
CA LEU A 90 -11.94 -13.69 21.54
C LEU A 90 -11.77 -13.81 20.02
N ARG A 91 -11.28 -14.96 19.54
CA ARG A 91 -10.94 -15.15 18.12
C ARG A 91 -12.14 -15.55 17.25
N GLU A 92 -13.09 -16.30 17.80
CA GLU A 92 -14.17 -16.94 17.03
C GLU A 92 -15.56 -16.39 17.32
N THR A 93 -15.75 -15.56 18.36
CA THR A 93 -17.09 -15.13 18.78
C THR A 93 -17.19 -13.63 19.01
N THR A 94 -18.42 -13.14 19.12
CA THR A 94 -18.73 -11.75 19.53
C THR A 94 -18.92 -11.60 21.05
N SER A 95 -18.78 -12.68 21.82
CA SER A 95 -19.05 -12.72 23.27
C SER A 95 -17.86 -12.22 24.10
N LEU A 96 -17.46 -10.96 23.88
CA LEU A 96 -16.29 -10.35 24.53
C LEU A 96 -16.46 -10.21 26.06
N ASP A 97 -17.70 -10.01 26.54
CA ASP A 97 -17.99 -9.93 27.98
C ASP A 97 -17.70 -11.27 28.68
N LEU A 98 -18.14 -12.38 28.08
CA LEU A 98 -17.88 -13.73 28.58
C LEU A 98 -16.39 -14.06 28.52
N ALA A 99 -15.71 -13.67 27.44
CA ALA A 99 -14.25 -13.80 27.33
C ALA A 99 -13.54 -13.07 28.48
N SER A 100 -13.96 -11.84 28.81
CA SER A 100 -13.40 -11.06 29.91
C SER A 100 -13.60 -11.72 31.27
N GLU A 101 -14.77 -12.33 31.51
CA GLU A 101 -15.06 -13.05 32.75
C GLU A 101 -14.13 -14.27 32.94
N TYR A 102 -14.02 -15.12 31.92
CA TYR A 102 -13.13 -16.29 31.96
C TYR A 102 -11.66 -15.87 32.05
N CYS A 103 -11.27 -14.79 31.37
CA CYS A 103 -9.92 -14.24 31.46
C CYS A 103 -9.59 -13.77 32.88
N SER A 104 -10.53 -13.06 33.52
CA SER A 104 -10.36 -12.54 34.88
C SER A 104 -10.24 -13.66 35.91
N ARG A 105 -11.06 -14.72 35.77
CA ARG A 105 -10.95 -15.93 36.60
C ARG A 105 -9.62 -16.64 36.37
N GLY A 106 -9.22 -16.83 35.11
CA GLY A 106 -7.94 -17.41 34.74
C GLY A 106 -6.75 -16.65 35.34
N LEU A 107 -6.78 -15.31 35.32
CA LEU A 107 -5.74 -14.47 35.91
C LEU A 107 -5.60 -14.67 37.42
N GLN A 108 -6.73 -14.78 38.13
CA GLN A 108 -6.71 -15.05 39.58
C GLN A 108 -6.11 -16.42 39.89
N LEU A 109 -6.43 -17.43 39.08
CA LEU A 109 -5.90 -18.78 39.24
C LEU A 109 -4.42 -18.85 38.87
N ALA A 110 -3.99 -18.18 37.79
CA ALA A 110 -2.59 -18.15 37.36
C ALA A 110 -1.68 -17.53 38.43
N LYS A 111 -2.15 -16.46 39.09
CA LYS A 111 -1.46 -15.85 40.24
C LYS A 111 -1.34 -16.79 41.44
N ARG A 112 -2.35 -17.62 41.70
CA ARG A 112 -2.30 -18.64 42.78
C ARG A 112 -1.39 -19.81 42.45
N CYS A 113 -1.27 -20.16 41.16
CA CYS A 113 -0.40 -21.24 40.67
C CYS A 113 1.05 -20.78 40.43
N GLU A 114 1.34 -19.49 40.63
CA GLU A 114 2.65 -18.86 40.36
C GLU A 114 3.17 -19.09 38.93
N SER A 115 2.25 -19.29 37.96
CA SER A 115 2.60 -19.47 36.56
C SER A 115 2.70 -18.13 35.85
N LEU A 116 3.91 -17.60 35.74
CA LEU A 116 4.18 -16.31 35.08
C LEU A 116 3.82 -16.35 33.59
N GLU A 117 4.03 -17.49 32.92
CA GLU A 117 3.68 -17.67 31.50
C GLU A 117 2.19 -17.40 31.27
N TYR A 118 1.31 -18.11 31.99
CA TYR A 118 -0.13 -17.94 31.80
C TYR A 118 -0.62 -16.61 32.34
N GLN A 119 0.02 -16.06 33.39
CA GLN A 119 -0.30 -14.71 33.85
C GLN A 119 -0.09 -13.68 32.73
N ILE A 120 1.08 -13.67 32.09
CA ILE A 120 1.38 -12.72 31.00
C ILE A 120 0.47 -12.97 29.80
N ARG A 121 0.26 -14.24 29.39
CA ARG A 121 -0.62 -14.56 28.26
C ARG A 121 -2.06 -14.09 28.49
N LEU A 122 -2.59 -14.29 29.69
CA LEU A 122 -3.92 -13.82 30.05
C LEU A 122 -3.99 -12.30 30.23
N GLU A 123 -2.95 -11.63 30.73
CA GLU A 123 -2.86 -10.17 30.79
C GLU A 123 -2.94 -9.57 29.38
N LEU A 124 -2.22 -10.16 28.42
CA LEU A 124 -2.25 -9.76 27.01
C LEU A 124 -3.61 -10.05 26.35
N LEU A 125 -4.24 -11.21 26.60
CA LEU A 125 -5.60 -11.49 26.10
C LEU A 125 -6.64 -10.52 26.67
N ASN A 126 -6.57 -10.21 27.96
CA ASN A 126 -7.46 -9.24 28.57
C ASN A 126 -7.27 -7.84 27.96
N PHE A 127 -6.02 -7.48 27.67
CA PHE A 127 -5.71 -6.25 26.95
C PHE A 127 -6.35 -6.23 25.55
N GLU A 128 -6.24 -7.32 24.78
CA GLU A 128 -6.87 -7.40 23.45
C GLU A 128 -8.40 -7.26 23.52
N ILE A 129 -9.04 -7.91 24.49
CA ILE A 129 -10.49 -7.77 24.74
C ILE A 129 -10.83 -6.30 25.04
N GLN A 130 -10.09 -5.66 25.94
CA GLN A 130 -10.30 -4.24 26.26
C GLN A 130 -10.08 -3.35 25.04
N TYR A 131 -9.05 -3.59 24.23
CA TYR A 131 -8.76 -2.80 23.04
C TYR A 131 -9.92 -2.80 22.03
N LEU A 132 -10.56 -3.96 21.85
CA LEU A 132 -11.71 -4.10 20.96
C LEU A 132 -12.99 -3.44 21.52
N THR A 133 -13.14 -3.40 22.84
CA THR A 133 -14.32 -2.82 23.51
C THR A 133 -14.18 -1.34 23.87
N ASP A 134 -12.96 -0.79 23.91
CA ASP A 134 -12.68 0.58 24.35
C ASP A 134 -13.21 1.61 23.34
N LYS A 135 -14.20 2.40 23.78
CA LYS A 135 -14.81 3.49 23.00
C LYS A 135 -14.21 4.86 23.32
N SER A 136 -13.22 4.94 24.19
CA SER A 136 -12.56 6.19 24.56
C SER A 136 -11.73 6.74 23.40
N LYS A 137 -11.73 8.07 23.24
CA LYS A 137 -10.93 8.75 22.21
C LYS A 137 -9.45 8.41 22.39
N GLY A 138 -8.84 7.80 21.38
CA GLY A 138 -7.43 7.39 21.44
C GLY A 138 -7.17 6.05 22.13
N LYS A 139 -8.21 5.24 22.42
CA LYS A 139 -8.09 3.97 23.16
C LYS A 139 -7.36 4.15 24.51
N LYS A 140 -7.66 5.24 25.22
CA LYS A 140 -6.93 5.69 26.42
C LYS A 140 -6.99 4.66 27.55
N THR A 141 -8.13 4.01 27.75
CA THR A 141 -8.28 3.05 28.85
C THR A 141 -7.47 1.79 28.58
N SER A 142 -7.53 1.26 27.36
CA SER A 142 -6.69 0.14 26.94
C SER A 142 -5.21 0.49 26.95
N PHE A 143 -4.84 1.72 26.55
CA PHE A 143 -3.45 2.18 26.62
C PHE A 143 -2.94 2.23 28.06
N SER A 144 -3.73 2.77 28.99
CA SER A 144 -3.37 2.80 30.41
C SER A 144 -3.20 1.39 30.99
N TYR A 145 -4.10 0.47 30.62
CA TYR A 145 -3.99 -0.93 31.04
C TYR A 145 -2.73 -1.58 30.46
N PHE A 146 -2.46 -1.38 29.16
CA PHE A 146 -1.24 -1.86 28.52
C PHE A 146 0.03 -1.35 29.21
N MET A 147 0.07 -0.08 29.59
CA MET A 147 1.22 0.49 30.31
C MET A 147 1.39 -0.13 31.71
N SER A 148 0.31 -0.57 32.37
CA SER A 148 0.43 -1.31 33.63
C SER A 148 1.06 -2.70 33.43
N ILE A 149 0.74 -3.38 32.32
CA ILE A 149 1.38 -4.64 31.92
C ILE A 149 2.86 -4.37 31.61
N ALA A 150 3.16 -3.30 30.86
CA ALA A 150 4.54 -2.92 30.55
C ALA A 150 5.37 -2.66 31.82
N HIS A 151 4.84 -1.93 32.78
CA HIS A 151 5.52 -1.69 34.05
C HIS A 151 5.72 -2.97 34.87
N HIS A 152 4.72 -3.85 34.91
CA HIS A 152 4.85 -5.18 35.52
C HIS A 152 5.98 -5.97 34.85
N CYS A 153 6.01 -6.08 33.52
CA CYS A 153 7.05 -6.79 32.80
C CYS A 153 8.45 -6.16 32.96
N GLU A 154 8.56 -4.83 33.01
CA GLU A 154 9.82 -4.14 33.30
C GLU A 154 10.36 -4.49 34.69
N SER A 155 9.48 -4.59 35.70
CA SER A 155 9.87 -4.95 37.07
C SER A 155 10.48 -6.36 37.21
N LEU A 156 10.21 -7.24 36.24
CA LEU A 156 10.76 -8.60 36.16
C LEU A 156 12.22 -8.64 35.66
N ASN A 157 12.78 -7.48 35.28
CA ASN A 157 14.17 -7.32 34.82
C ASN A 157 14.57 -8.19 33.61
N SER A 158 13.59 -8.58 32.77
CA SER A 158 13.85 -9.34 31.54
C SER A 158 13.90 -8.41 30.33
N ILE A 159 15.08 -8.28 29.73
CA ILE A 159 15.30 -7.45 28.54
C ILE A 159 14.44 -7.95 27.37
N THR A 160 14.41 -9.26 27.14
CA THR A 160 13.65 -9.87 26.05
C THR A 160 12.15 -9.61 26.21
N LEU A 161 11.59 -9.85 27.40
CA LEU A 161 10.18 -9.60 27.67
C LEU A 161 9.83 -8.12 27.50
N THR A 162 10.66 -7.22 28.05
CA THR A 162 10.47 -5.77 27.90
C THR A 162 10.48 -5.36 26.42
N SER A 163 11.36 -5.93 25.61
CA SER A 163 11.43 -5.68 24.16
C SER A 163 10.18 -6.21 23.43
N ILE A 164 9.62 -7.36 23.83
CA ILE A 164 8.36 -7.87 23.28
C ILE A 164 7.21 -6.92 23.59
N ILE A 165 7.08 -6.48 24.85
CA ILE A 165 6.00 -5.57 25.24
C ILE A 165 6.14 -4.22 24.52
N GLU A 166 7.36 -3.71 24.37
CA GLU A 166 7.59 -2.49 23.59
C GLU A 166 7.22 -2.68 22.11
N TYR A 167 7.55 -3.83 21.52
CA TYR A 167 7.13 -4.17 20.17
C TYR A 167 5.60 -4.23 20.03
N LEU A 168 4.90 -4.89 20.96
CA LEU A 168 3.44 -4.94 20.98
C LEU A 168 2.82 -3.54 21.14
N LYS A 169 3.45 -2.66 21.94
CA LYS A 169 3.03 -1.26 22.06
C LYS A 169 3.04 -0.57 20.71
N ILE A 170 4.10 -0.78 19.92
CA ILE A 170 4.22 -0.23 18.57
C ILE A 170 3.14 -0.82 17.65
N GLN A 171 2.88 -2.13 17.70
CA GLN A 171 1.86 -2.77 16.85
C GLN A 171 0.43 -2.26 17.14
N TYR A 172 0.06 -2.09 18.42
CA TYR A 172 -1.29 -1.70 18.82
C TYR A 172 -1.53 -0.18 18.89
N PHE A 173 -0.48 0.61 19.16
CA PHE A 173 -0.61 2.06 19.40
C PHE A 173 0.29 2.92 18.53
N GLY A 174 1.15 2.33 17.70
CA GLY A 174 2.10 3.06 16.87
C GLY A 174 1.47 4.03 15.88
N MET A 175 0.20 3.79 15.50
CA MET A 175 -0.57 4.71 14.66
C MET A 175 -1.00 6.01 15.35
N ILE A 176 -0.86 6.10 16.68
CA ILE A 176 -1.17 7.30 17.48
C ILE A 176 0.12 8.07 17.79
N PHE A 177 1.28 7.42 17.69
CA PHE A 177 2.57 8.04 17.99
C PHE A 177 3.02 8.94 16.84
N GLU A 178 3.77 9.98 17.20
CA GLU A 178 4.50 10.76 16.22
C GLU A 178 5.57 9.89 15.55
N GLU A 179 5.91 10.24 14.31
CA GLU A 179 6.84 9.46 13.49
C GLU A 179 8.23 9.32 14.14
N ASP A 180 8.78 10.40 14.70
CA ASP A 180 10.07 10.34 15.40
C ASP A 180 10.00 9.48 16.67
N GLN A 181 8.86 9.46 17.35
CA GLN A 181 8.65 8.61 18.52
C GLN A 181 8.63 7.13 18.11
N MET A 182 8.01 6.80 16.98
CA MET A 182 8.01 5.45 16.42
C MET A 182 9.43 4.95 16.12
N TYR A 183 10.25 5.75 15.44
CA TYR A 183 11.63 5.38 15.14
C TYR A 183 12.47 5.19 16.41
N ARG A 184 12.36 6.11 17.37
CA ARG A 184 13.06 5.97 18.67
C ARG A 184 12.67 4.68 19.41
N ASN A 185 11.40 4.29 19.37
CA ASN A 185 10.95 3.05 20.02
C ASN A 185 11.54 1.82 19.32
N TYR A 186 11.60 1.81 17.97
CA TYR A 186 12.27 0.74 17.23
C TYR A 186 13.76 0.66 17.55
N ASP A 187 14.48 1.79 17.50
CA ASP A 187 15.91 1.85 17.78
C ASP A 187 16.23 1.34 19.19
N ARG A 188 15.41 1.73 20.18
CA ARG A 188 15.55 1.24 21.56
C ARG A 188 15.39 -0.27 21.70
N ILE A 189 14.45 -0.88 20.95
CA ILE A 189 14.29 -2.34 20.94
C ILE A 189 15.52 -2.98 20.31
N ILE A 190 15.98 -2.44 19.18
CA ILE A 190 17.12 -2.96 18.43
C ILE A 190 18.39 -2.95 19.30
N GLU A 191 18.71 -1.82 19.94
CA GLU A 191 19.90 -1.68 20.80
C GLU A 191 19.89 -2.70 21.95
N ARG A 192 18.72 -2.92 22.58
CA ARG A 192 18.57 -3.91 23.66
C ARG A 192 18.79 -5.34 23.19
N LEU A 193 18.25 -5.69 22.01
CA LEU A 193 18.39 -7.04 21.45
C LEU A 193 19.81 -7.30 20.94
N GLU A 194 20.46 -6.30 20.33
CA GLU A 194 21.87 -6.37 19.92
C GLU A 194 22.81 -6.62 21.12
N ALA A 195 22.50 -6.03 22.28
CA ALA A 195 23.26 -6.26 23.52
C ALA A 195 23.06 -7.64 24.15
N THR A 196 21.99 -8.36 23.81
CA THR A 196 21.58 -9.65 24.42
C THR A 196 21.39 -10.76 23.38
N LEU A 197 22.31 -10.82 22.42
CA LEU A 197 22.14 -11.62 21.22
C LEU A 197 22.31 -13.13 21.49
N SER A 198 21.30 -13.89 21.07
CA SER A 198 21.16 -15.34 21.08
C SER A 198 20.40 -15.74 19.81
N GLU A 199 20.25 -17.03 19.52
CA GLU A 199 19.49 -17.48 18.34
C GLU A 199 18.04 -16.94 18.30
N ASN A 200 17.33 -17.04 19.43
CA ASN A 200 15.93 -16.61 19.53
C ASN A 200 15.80 -15.09 19.57
N THR A 201 16.68 -14.38 20.29
CA THR A 201 16.69 -12.91 20.28
C THR A 201 17.16 -12.34 18.93
N PHE A 202 17.97 -13.08 18.17
CA PHE A 202 18.36 -12.72 16.81
C PHE A 202 17.17 -12.81 15.85
N THR A 203 16.37 -13.87 15.91
CA THR A 203 15.15 -13.99 15.08
C THR A 203 14.18 -12.84 15.37
N PHE A 204 14.02 -12.47 16.65
CA PHE A 204 13.21 -11.31 17.03
C PHE A 204 13.83 -9.98 16.54
N LEU A 205 15.15 -9.81 16.65
CA LEU A 205 15.85 -8.64 16.10
C LEU A 205 15.60 -8.49 14.59
N GLN A 206 15.66 -9.58 13.82
CA GLN A 206 15.37 -9.55 12.38
C GLN A 206 13.93 -9.09 12.11
N LEU A 207 12.95 -9.54 12.91
CA LEU A 207 11.56 -9.08 12.79
C LEU A 207 11.45 -7.56 13.01
N VAL A 208 12.10 -7.05 14.06
CA VAL A 208 12.06 -5.62 14.41
C VAL A 208 12.72 -4.76 13.32
N LEU A 209 13.88 -5.17 12.79
CA LEU A 209 14.56 -4.49 11.69
C LEU A 209 13.70 -4.48 10.41
N VAL A 210 13.04 -5.60 10.10
CA VAL A 210 12.08 -5.69 8.98
C VAL A 210 10.92 -4.71 9.17
N CYS A 211 10.30 -4.67 10.36
CA CYS A 211 9.19 -3.78 10.64
C CYS A 211 9.60 -2.29 10.56
N GLN A 212 10.79 -1.94 11.05
CA GLN A 212 11.32 -0.58 10.96
C GLN A 212 11.51 -0.16 9.49
N LEU A 213 12.13 -1.02 8.67
CA LEU A 213 12.31 -0.75 7.24
C LEU A 213 10.97 -0.65 6.49
N GLN A 214 10.02 -1.55 6.75
CA GLN A 214 8.68 -1.50 6.19
C GLN A 214 7.97 -0.19 6.54
N PHE A 215 8.10 0.28 7.78
CA PHE A 215 7.52 1.54 8.21
C PHE A 215 8.13 2.73 7.46
N HIS A 216 9.47 2.80 7.30
CA HIS A 216 10.10 3.84 6.48
C HIS A 216 9.59 3.85 5.02
N LEU A 217 9.48 2.68 4.39
CA LEU A 217 8.98 2.54 3.02
C LEU A 217 7.51 2.94 2.90
N PHE A 218 6.69 2.60 3.90
CA PHE A 218 5.26 2.92 3.93
C PHE A 218 4.99 4.42 4.15
N ARG A 219 5.85 5.10 4.93
CA ARG A 219 5.78 6.54 5.20
C ARG A 219 6.28 7.42 4.05
N GLY A 220 6.83 6.83 2.98
CA GLY A 220 7.36 7.60 1.86
C GLY A 220 8.59 8.44 2.24
N ASN A 221 9.41 7.92 3.16
CA ASN A 221 10.68 8.54 3.51
C ASN A 221 11.71 8.45 2.38
N SER A 222 12.80 9.21 2.52
CA SER A 222 13.88 9.20 1.53
C SER A 222 14.43 7.78 1.32
N ILE A 223 14.73 7.46 0.06
CA ILE A 223 15.28 6.17 -0.35
C ILE A 223 16.63 5.90 0.29
N GLU A 224 17.43 6.94 0.56
CA GLU A 224 18.73 6.81 1.25
C GLU A 224 18.55 6.21 2.64
N ILE A 225 17.53 6.67 3.38
CA ILE A 225 17.23 6.15 4.73
C ILE A 225 16.76 4.69 4.62
N ALA A 226 15.90 4.38 3.66
CA ALA A 226 15.45 3.00 3.45
C ALA A 226 16.62 2.06 3.08
N LEU A 227 17.56 2.53 2.25
CA LEU A 227 18.78 1.81 1.90
C LEU A 227 19.69 1.61 3.11
N GLU A 228 19.87 2.61 3.97
CA GLU A 228 20.64 2.51 5.21
C GLU A 228 20.05 1.42 6.12
N LYS A 229 18.73 1.43 6.35
CA LYS A 229 18.08 0.42 7.20
C LYS A 229 18.13 -0.97 6.57
N TYR A 230 18.00 -1.07 5.25
CA TYR A 230 18.18 -2.32 4.53
C TYR A 230 19.61 -2.87 4.64
N GLN A 231 20.61 -1.99 4.55
CA GLN A 231 22.00 -2.37 4.70
C GLN A 231 22.29 -2.87 6.13
N ARG A 232 21.76 -2.18 7.16
CA ARG A 232 21.84 -2.65 8.55
C ARG A 232 21.23 -4.05 8.74
N LEU A 233 20.07 -4.32 8.11
CA LEU A 233 19.45 -5.65 8.13
C LEU A 233 20.38 -6.71 7.52
N LYS A 234 21.00 -6.44 6.37
CA LYS A 234 21.95 -7.35 5.72
C LYS A 234 23.22 -7.57 6.52
N GLU A 235 23.83 -6.50 7.02
CA GLU A 235 25.05 -6.57 7.82
C GLU A 235 24.84 -7.40 9.08
N SER A 236 23.66 -7.31 9.70
CA SER A 236 23.28 -8.17 10.83
C SER A 236 23.25 -9.66 10.42
N GLN A 237 22.67 -9.99 9.26
CA GLN A 237 22.60 -11.36 8.74
C GLN A 237 23.99 -11.92 8.38
N GLU A 238 24.87 -11.08 7.85
CA GLU A 238 26.24 -11.45 7.47
C GLU A 238 27.14 -11.61 8.70
N ARG A 239 27.08 -10.67 9.64
CA ARG A 239 27.86 -10.67 10.88
C ARG A 239 27.56 -11.86 11.77
N TYR A 240 26.31 -12.32 11.78
CA TYR A 240 25.83 -13.43 12.61
C TYR A 240 25.36 -14.63 11.77
N ALA A 241 26.16 -15.01 10.78
CA ALA A 241 25.84 -16.07 9.82
C ALA A 241 25.43 -17.41 10.46
N GLN A 242 25.91 -17.73 11.67
CA GLN A 242 25.50 -18.93 12.41
C GLN A 242 24.02 -18.92 12.79
N TYR A 243 23.46 -17.78 13.18
CA TYR A 243 22.04 -17.63 13.54
C TYR A 243 21.16 -17.41 12.31
N THR A 244 21.71 -16.83 11.24
CA THR A 244 20.99 -16.66 9.96
C THR A 244 20.50 -17.98 9.38
N LYS A 245 21.21 -19.09 9.62
CA LYS A 245 20.83 -20.43 9.14
C LYS A 245 19.55 -20.98 9.79
N SER A 246 19.18 -20.50 10.97
CA SER A 246 17.98 -20.95 11.67
C SER A 246 16.79 -20.01 11.51
N LEU A 247 16.94 -18.91 10.77
CA LEU A 247 15.82 -18.05 10.43
C LEU A 247 14.78 -18.81 9.59
N PRO A 248 13.48 -18.59 9.86
CA PRO A 248 12.42 -19.07 8.97
C PRO A 248 12.67 -18.66 7.51
N PRO A 249 12.38 -19.53 6.51
CA PRO A 249 12.61 -19.21 5.10
C PRO A 249 11.86 -17.95 4.63
N GLN A 250 10.79 -17.57 5.33
CA GLN A 250 10.05 -16.34 5.14
C GLN A 250 10.93 -15.09 5.26
N PHE A 251 11.92 -15.05 6.15
CA PHE A 251 12.83 -13.90 6.28
C PHE A 251 13.65 -13.67 5.02
N LYS A 252 14.20 -14.73 4.42
CA LYS A 252 14.93 -14.63 3.14
C LYS A 252 14.04 -14.03 2.06
N ALA A 253 12.78 -14.45 2.00
CA ALA A 253 11.79 -13.94 1.05
C ALA A 253 11.39 -12.47 1.32
N ILE A 254 11.17 -12.11 2.59
CA ILE A 254 10.90 -10.72 3.02
C ILE A 254 12.07 -9.80 2.62
N THR A 255 13.31 -10.16 2.96
CA THR A 255 14.49 -9.37 2.63
C THR A 255 14.60 -9.12 1.12
N GLN A 256 14.34 -10.13 0.28
CA GLN A 256 14.39 -9.97 -1.19
C GLN A 256 13.26 -9.07 -1.72
N ILE A 257 12.04 -9.16 -1.17
CA ILE A 257 10.94 -8.26 -1.56
C ILE A 257 11.23 -6.82 -1.14
N LEU A 258 11.78 -6.59 0.05
CA LEU A 258 12.16 -5.26 0.50
C LEU A 258 13.23 -4.65 -0.41
N ASP A 259 14.21 -5.45 -0.85
CA ASP A 259 15.22 -5.02 -1.83
C ASP A 259 14.59 -4.61 -3.17
N LEU A 260 13.62 -5.39 -3.64
CA LEU A 260 12.87 -5.11 -4.87
C LEU A 260 12.08 -3.80 -4.72
N LEU A 261 11.36 -3.64 -3.61
CA LEU A 261 10.55 -2.45 -3.30
C LEU A 261 11.39 -1.18 -3.28
N ILE A 262 12.57 -1.20 -2.64
CA ILE A 262 13.50 -0.06 -2.64
C ILE A 262 13.88 0.30 -4.08
N SER A 263 14.22 -0.68 -4.93
CA SER A 263 14.55 -0.40 -6.34
C SER A 263 13.38 0.13 -7.16
N ILE A 264 12.15 -0.29 -6.84
CA ILE A 264 10.95 0.21 -7.51
C ILE A 264 10.69 1.66 -7.11
N GLN A 265 10.79 1.99 -5.82
CA GLN A 265 10.58 3.36 -5.34
C GLN A 265 11.71 4.32 -5.79
N ASP A 266 12.91 3.82 -6.05
CA ASP A 266 14.04 4.58 -6.62
C ASP A 266 14.02 4.67 -8.16
N ASP A 267 13.01 4.09 -8.81
CA ASP A 267 12.92 3.98 -10.27
C ASP A 267 14.18 3.36 -10.94
N ASP A 268 14.86 2.42 -10.26
CA ASP A 268 16.00 1.68 -10.81
C ASP A 268 15.54 0.40 -11.53
N PHE A 269 15.19 0.56 -12.81
CA PHE A 269 14.75 -0.55 -13.65
C PHE A 269 15.80 -1.64 -13.87
N LYS A 270 17.08 -1.29 -13.89
CA LYS A 270 18.16 -2.27 -14.12
C LYS A 270 18.27 -3.19 -12.91
N SER A 271 18.32 -2.61 -11.71
CA SER A 271 18.33 -3.37 -10.47
C SER A 271 17.04 -4.15 -10.25
N THR A 272 15.87 -3.55 -10.56
CA THR A 272 14.57 -4.21 -10.49
C THR A 272 14.59 -5.53 -11.26
N LYS A 273 15.00 -5.53 -12.54
CA LYS A 273 15.06 -6.76 -13.36
C LYS A 273 16.00 -7.84 -12.78
N SER A 274 17.15 -7.42 -12.24
CA SER A 274 18.10 -8.34 -11.60
C SER A 274 17.50 -8.97 -10.33
N LYS A 275 16.88 -8.17 -9.47
CA LYS A 275 16.23 -8.60 -8.22
C LYS A 275 15.04 -9.51 -8.48
N MET A 276 14.25 -9.23 -9.52
CA MET A 276 13.17 -10.12 -9.99
C MET A 276 13.69 -11.52 -10.30
N SER A 277 14.79 -11.62 -11.04
CA SER A 277 15.38 -12.91 -11.42
C SER A 277 15.86 -13.70 -10.20
N LYS A 278 16.34 -13.00 -9.16
CA LYS A 278 16.71 -13.61 -7.86
C LYS A 278 15.48 -14.13 -7.12
N ILE A 279 14.39 -13.38 -7.11
CA ILE A 279 13.12 -13.81 -6.50
C ILE A 279 12.55 -15.02 -7.24
N ASP A 280 12.58 -15.05 -8.58
CA ASP A 280 12.15 -16.21 -9.36
C ASP A 280 12.99 -17.47 -9.07
N ALA A 281 14.31 -17.30 -8.90
CA ALA A 281 15.19 -18.39 -8.47
C ALA A 281 14.82 -18.88 -7.05
N LEU A 282 14.57 -17.96 -6.13
CA LEU A 282 14.14 -18.26 -4.76
C LEU A 282 12.78 -19.00 -4.74
N ILE A 283 11.80 -18.56 -5.53
CA ILE A 283 10.50 -19.25 -5.64
C ILE A 283 10.69 -20.70 -6.09
N ARG A 284 11.60 -20.96 -7.05
CA ARG A 284 11.90 -22.32 -7.50
C ARG A 284 12.58 -23.16 -6.41
N GLU A 285 13.53 -22.59 -5.67
CA GLU A 285 14.18 -23.22 -4.53
C GLU A 285 13.18 -23.56 -3.41
N LEU A 286 12.23 -22.68 -3.14
CA LEU A 286 11.26 -22.84 -2.05
C LEU A 286 10.11 -23.80 -2.40
N LYS A 287 9.76 -23.95 -3.69
CA LYS A 287 8.72 -24.90 -4.12
C LYS A 287 9.05 -26.34 -3.75
N THR A 288 10.33 -26.67 -3.57
CA THR A 288 10.76 -28.02 -3.13
C THR A 288 10.68 -28.22 -1.62
N LEU A 289 10.41 -27.16 -0.84
CA LEU A 289 10.26 -27.21 0.61
C LEU A 289 8.76 -27.19 0.95
N GLU A 290 8.15 -28.37 1.07
CA GLU A 290 6.69 -28.55 1.20
C GLU A 290 5.96 -27.78 2.34
N PRO A 291 6.52 -27.47 3.52
CA PRO A 291 5.69 -26.98 4.63
C PRO A 291 5.17 -25.53 4.49
N TRP A 292 5.82 -24.66 3.72
CA TRP A 292 5.39 -23.25 3.56
C TRP A 292 4.36 -23.05 2.43
N ALA A 293 4.14 -24.04 1.57
CA ALA A 293 3.22 -23.88 0.44
C ALA A 293 1.78 -23.54 0.86
N ARG A 294 1.34 -24.03 2.03
CA ARG A 294 -0.05 -23.89 2.52
C ARG A 294 -0.17 -23.16 3.87
N ASN A 295 0.92 -23.03 4.62
CA ASN A 295 0.89 -22.34 5.91
C ASN A 295 1.22 -20.86 5.74
N PHE A 296 0.26 -19.97 6.00
CA PHE A 296 0.45 -18.52 5.97
C PHE A 296 0.97 -17.96 7.30
N ARG A 297 1.17 -18.81 8.31
CA ARG A 297 1.68 -18.41 9.63
C ARG A 297 3.06 -18.99 9.87
N PHE A 298 3.93 -18.21 10.52
CA PHE A 298 5.19 -18.71 11.05
C PHE A 298 5.42 -18.18 12.46
N CYS A 299 6.24 -18.90 13.22
CA CYS A 299 6.49 -18.62 14.62
C CYS A 299 7.90 -18.03 14.76
N VAL A 300 8.01 -16.93 15.51
CA VAL A 300 9.28 -16.43 16.03
C VAL A 300 9.38 -16.90 17.49
N PRO A 301 10.19 -17.93 17.78
CA PRO A 301 10.39 -18.37 19.16
C PRO A 301 11.11 -17.28 19.94
N VAL A 302 10.59 -16.97 21.13
CA VAL A 302 11.23 -16.01 22.03
C VAL A 302 11.25 -16.59 23.43
N ASP A 303 12.45 -16.88 23.92
CA ASP A 303 12.64 -17.41 25.26
C ASP A 303 12.66 -16.26 26.27
N VAL A 304 11.82 -16.38 27.28
CA VAL A 304 11.74 -15.43 28.40
C VAL A 304 12.37 -16.09 29.61
N LYS A 305 13.46 -15.49 30.08
CA LYS A 305 14.16 -15.86 31.31
C LYS A 305 13.88 -14.80 32.38
N VAL A 306 13.25 -15.21 33.47
CA VAL A 306 12.94 -14.37 34.64
C VAL A 306 13.28 -15.16 35.90
N ALA A 307 14.34 -14.76 36.60
CA ALA A 307 14.82 -15.45 37.81
C ALA A 307 14.95 -16.98 37.63
N HIS A 308 14.10 -17.77 38.29
CA HIS A 308 14.08 -19.24 38.24
C HIS A 308 13.05 -19.83 37.26
N GLN A 309 12.34 -18.99 36.50
CA GLN A 309 11.35 -19.41 35.52
C GLN A 309 11.85 -19.15 34.10
N GLU A 310 11.72 -20.16 33.25
CA GLU A 310 12.01 -20.10 31.81
C GLU A 310 10.79 -20.61 31.06
N PHE A 311 10.28 -19.80 30.15
CA PHE A 311 9.15 -20.15 29.31
C PHE A 311 9.27 -19.49 27.93
N ALA A 312 8.57 -20.04 26.95
CA ALA A 312 8.51 -19.49 25.61
C ALA A 312 7.28 -18.60 25.42
N LEU A 313 7.49 -17.41 24.88
CA LEU A 313 6.42 -16.52 24.41
C LEU A 313 6.52 -16.36 22.89
N PRO A 314 6.14 -17.40 22.12
CA PRO A 314 6.27 -17.36 20.67
C PRO A 314 5.41 -16.25 20.07
N LEU A 315 6.00 -15.45 19.16
CA LEU A 315 5.26 -14.50 18.35
C LEU A 315 4.77 -15.20 17.08
N GLN A 316 3.46 -15.38 16.98
CA GLN A 316 2.84 -15.92 15.78
C GLN A 316 2.62 -14.79 14.76
N ILE A 317 3.29 -14.90 13.61
CA ILE A 317 3.22 -13.92 12.53
C ILE A 317 2.34 -14.47 11.41
N ASN A 318 1.25 -13.76 11.12
CA ASN A 318 0.45 -13.96 9.92
C ASN A 318 1.13 -13.25 8.75
N TRP A 319 1.45 -14.00 7.69
CA TRP A 319 2.09 -13.47 6.49
C TRP A 319 1.43 -14.07 5.23
N LEU A 320 2.24 -14.37 4.22
CA LEU A 320 1.82 -14.82 2.91
C LEU A 320 2.14 -16.31 2.71
N THR A 321 1.27 -17.03 2.02
CA THR A 321 1.64 -18.32 1.42
C THR A 321 2.70 -18.12 0.34
N LEU A 322 3.40 -19.19 -0.08
CA LEU A 322 4.37 -19.10 -1.18
C LEU A 322 3.75 -18.59 -2.49
N ARG A 323 2.47 -18.89 -2.72
CA ARG A 323 1.72 -18.42 -3.90
C ARG A 323 1.36 -16.94 -3.77
N GLU A 324 0.89 -16.51 -2.61
CA GLU A 324 0.64 -15.09 -2.35
C GLU A 324 1.95 -14.27 -2.44
N PHE A 325 3.07 -14.81 -1.99
CA PHE A 325 4.40 -14.23 -2.19
C PHE A 325 4.76 -14.11 -3.68
N SER A 326 4.50 -15.17 -4.46
CA SER A 326 4.74 -15.17 -5.92
C SER A 326 3.82 -14.17 -6.64
N MET A 327 2.56 -14.08 -6.23
CA MET A 327 1.61 -13.10 -6.74
C MET A 327 2.08 -11.67 -6.43
N LEU A 328 2.52 -11.42 -5.20
CA LEU A 328 3.00 -10.12 -4.76
C LEU A 328 4.26 -9.70 -5.52
N SER A 329 5.18 -10.63 -5.76
CA SER A 329 6.36 -10.34 -6.59
C SER A 329 5.93 -9.95 -8.01
N TYR A 330 5.09 -10.73 -8.69
CA TYR A 330 4.57 -10.38 -10.02
C TYR A 330 3.83 -9.04 -10.04
N PHE A 331 3.08 -8.72 -8.98
CA PHE A 331 2.39 -7.46 -8.83
C PHE A 331 3.38 -6.28 -8.82
N TYR A 332 4.38 -6.30 -7.93
CA TYR A 332 5.40 -5.24 -7.87
C TYR A 332 6.18 -5.10 -9.19
N CYS A 333 6.46 -6.23 -9.84
CA CYS A 333 7.07 -6.24 -11.15
C CYS A 333 6.18 -5.57 -12.19
N GLY A 334 4.89 -5.91 -12.22
CA GLY A 334 3.89 -5.32 -13.11
C GLY A 334 3.81 -3.81 -12.94
N VAL A 335 3.75 -3.33 -11.69
CA VAL A 335 3.78 -1.90 -11.33
C VAL A 335 5.03 -1.23 -11.88
N SER A 336 6.22 -1.81 -11.69
CA SER A 336 7.46 -1.26 -12.24
C SER A 336 7.41 -1.13 -13.77
N TYR A 337 6.77 -2.05 -14.48
CA TYR A 337 6.70 -1.99 -15.95
C TYR A 337 5.62 -1.03 -16.48
N VAL A 338 4.72 -0.48 -15.64
CA VAL A 338 3.65 0.43 -16.07
C VAL A 338 4.21 1.60 -16.88
N ILE A 339 5.30 2.23 -16.43
CA ILE A 339 5.94 3.35 -17.12
C ILE A 339 6.52 2.97 -18.48
N LYS A 340 6.78 1.68 -18.74
CA LYS A 340 7.30 1.17 -20.02
C LYS A 340 6.22 0.63 -20.95
N SER A 341 4.94 0.75 -20.60
CA SER A 341 3.84 0.26 -21.44
C SER A 341 3.85 0.86 -22.85
N TRP A 342 4.40 2.07 -23.00
CA TRP A 342 4.58 2.73 -24.30
C TRP A 342 5.46 1.97 -25.30
N ASP A 343 6.28 1.01 -24.86
CA ASP A 343 7.17 0.22 -25.72
C ASP A 343 6.45 -0.89 -26.52
N GLY A 344 5.16 -1.12 -26.22
CA GLY A 344 4.30 -2.07 -26.92
C GLY A 344 4.57 -3.54 -26.59
N LYS A 345 5.40 -3.85 -25.58
CA LYS A 345 5.75 -5.24 -25.23
C LYS A 345 4.78 -5.91 -24.26
N ASN A 346 3.70 -5.23 -23.85
CA ASN A 346 2.61 -5.74 -23.01
C ASN A 346 3.04 -6.52 -21.74
N ARG A 347 4.22 -6.20 -21.19
CA ARG A 347 4.78 -6.92 -20.03
C ARG A 347 3.91 -6.77 -18.78
N THR A 348 3.41 -5.57 -18.55
CA THR A 348 2.53 -5.25 -17.43
C THR A 348 1.23 -6.06 -17.48
N GLU A 349 0.60 -6.15 -18.66
CA GLU A 349 -0.62 -6.94 -18.85
C GLU A 349 -0.38 -8.42 -18.59
N MET A 350 0.72 -8.99 -19.09
CA MET A 350 1.07 -10.39 -18.84
C MET A 350 1.29 -10.70 -17.35
N LEU A 351 1.99 -9.82 -16.63
CA LEU A 351 2.27 -9.99 -15.20
C LEU A 351 0.99 -9.88 -14.38
N PHE A 352 0.15 -8.89 -14.66
CA PHE A 352 -1.12 -8.71 -13.96
C PHE A 352 -2.14 -9.83 -14.25
N ALA A 353 -2.16 -10.37 -15.47
CA ALA A 353 -2.96 -11.55 -15.77
C ALA A 353 -2.52 -12.78 -14.95
N GLN A 354 -1.23 -12.93 -14.66
CA GLN A 354 -0.75 -13.97 -13.75
C GLN A 354 -1.21 -13.72 -12.31
N CYS A 355 -1.15 -12.47 -11.84
CA CYS A 355 -1.66 -12.13 -10.51
C CYS A 355 -3.14 -12.48 -10.35
N GLN A 356 -3.99 -12.13 -11.34
CA GLN A 356 -5.41 -12.45 -11.31
C GLN A 356 -5.66 -13.98 -11.27
N LYS A 357 -4.86 -14.78 -11.98
CA LYS A 357 -4.92 -16.25 -11.89
C LYS A 357 -4.60 -16.74 -10.48
N TYR A 358 -3.54 -16.23 -9.86
CA TYR A 358 -3.19 -16.60 -8.48
C TYR A 358 -4.27 -16.21 -7.48
N ILE A 359 -4.90 -15.04 -7.64
CA ILE A 359 -6.06 -14.64 -6.81
C ILE A 359 -7.17 -15.69 -6.92
N GLY A 360 -7.52 -16.12 -8.14
CA GLY A 360 -8.52 -17.17 -8.36
C GLY A 360 -8.17 -18.50 -7.69
N TYR A 361 -6.90 -18.92 -7.74
CA TYR A 361 -6.44 -20.14 -7.07
C TYR A 361 -6.49 -20.02 -5.54
N GLU A 362 -6.05 -18.90 -4.97
CA GLU A 362 -6.05 -18.68 -3.51
C GLU A 362 -7.46 -18.61 -2.90
N LEU A 363 -8.46 -18.21 -3.69
CA LEU A 363 -9.86 -18.16 -3.28
C LEU A 363 -10.58 -19.51 -3.45
N SER A 364 -10.03 -20.45 -4.22
CA SER A 364 -10.66 -21.74 -4.50
C SER A 364 -10.03 -22.91 -3.73
N GLU A 365 -8.78 -22.80 -3.27
CA GLU A 365 -8.13 -23.88 -2.54
C GLU A 365 -8.48 -23.91 -1.04
N PRO A 366 -8.76 -25.09 -0.48
CA PRO A 366 -9.01 -25.23 0.95
C PRO A 366 -7.72 -25.04 1.76
N VAL A 367 -7.79 -24.18 2.76
CA VAL A 367 -6.72 -23.90 3.73
C VAL A 367 -7.29 -24.07 5.13
N LEU A 368 -6.46 -24.54 6.07
CA LEU A 368 -6.82 -24.62 7.48
C LEU A 368 -6.73 -23.21 8.08
N ILE A 369 -7.88 -22.57 8.27
CA ILE A 369 -8.00 -21.15 8.59
C ILE A 369 -9.30 -20.90 9.35
N SER A 370 -9.34 -19.91 10.25
CA SER A 370 -10.60 -19.48 10.87
C SER A 370 -11.50 -18.77 9.86
N SER A 371 -12.81 -18.72 10.11
CA SER A 371 -13.75 -17.99 9.24
C SER A 371 -13.41 -16.49 9.18
N ASN A 372 -12.98 -15.89 10.30
CA ASN A 372 -12.63 -14.47 10.37
C ASN A 372 -11.35 -14.15 9.56
N GLU A 373 -10.35 -15.02 9.62
CA GLU A 373 -9.14 -14.85 8.80
C GLU A 373 -9.40 -15.12 7.32
N MET A 374 -10.32 -16.03 6.99
CA MET A 374 -10.75 -16.23 5.61
C MET A 374 -11.46 -15.00 5.07
N GLU A 375 -12.32 -14.34 5.87
CA GLU A 375 -12.95 -13.07 5.50
C GLU A 375 -11.87 -12.01 5.21
N ALA A 376 -10.92 -11.82 6.12
CA ALA A 376 -9.80 -10.89 5.92
C ALA A 376 -8.98 -11.22 4.66
N LYS A 377 -8.71 -12.50 4.37
CA LYS A 377 -8.03 -12.96 3.16
C LYS A 377 -8.83 -12.62 1.90
N VAL A 378 -10.13 -12.89 1.88
CA VAL A 378 -11.01 -12.58 0.74
C VAL A 378 -11.05 -11.08 0.48
N LEU A 379 -11.22 -10.28 1.53
CA LEU A 379 -11.23 -8.81 1.43
C LEU A 379 -9.90 -8.30 0.88
N ARG A 380 -8.77 -8.77 1.42
CA ARG A 380 -7.42 -8.43 0.93
C ARG A 380 -7.25 -8.78 -0.55
N LEU A 381 -7.57 -10.00 -0.96
CA LEU A 381 -7.37 -10.45 -2.35
C LEU A 381 -8.25 -9.69 -3.35
N LYS A 382 -9.51 -9.38 -2.99
CA LYS A 382 -10.38 -8.51 -3.80
C LYS A 382 -9.84 -7.09 -3.91
N TYR A 383 -9.32 -6.53 -2.81
CA TYR A 383 -8.64 -5.23 -2.83
C TYR A 383 -7.42 -5.23 -3.78
N PHE A 384 -6.59 -6.28 -3.73
CA PHE A 384 -5.48 -6.45 -4.68
C PHE A 384 -5.96 -6.55 -6.13
N GLY A 385 -7.09 -7.22 -6.39
CA GLY A 385 -7.73 -7.25 -7.71
C GLY A 385 -8.11 -5.87 -8.24
N LEU A 386 -8.74 -5.03 -7.40
CA LEU A 386 -9.06 -3.64 -7.75
C LEU A 386 -7.80 -2.80 -7.98
N LEU A 387 -6.76 -3.01 -7.17
CA LEU A 387 -5.48 -2.32 -7.33
C LEU A 387 -4.76 -2.71 -8.64
N ILE A 388 -4.86 -3.98 -9.06
CA ILE A 388 -4.38 -4.43 -10.38
C ILE A 388 -5.12 -3.69 -11.49
N ASN A 389 -6.45 -3.60 -11.42
CA ASN A 389 -7.25 -2.88 -12.41
C ASN A 389 -6.84 -1.40 -12.49
N PHE A 390 -6.58 -0.75 -11.36
CA PHE A 390 -6.06 0.62 -11.33
C PHE A 390 -4.76 0.77 -12.13
N TYR A 391 -3.77 -0.08 -11.89
CA TYR A 391 -2.49 -0.02 -12.63
C TYR A 391 -2.61 -0.44 -14.10
N GLN A 392 -3.55 -1.33 -14.43
CA GLN A 392 -3.87 -1.67 -15.81
C GLN A 392 -4.44 -0.45 -16.56
N VAL A 393 -5.37 0.30 -15.96
CA VAL A 393 -5.88 1.55 -16.55
C VAL A 393 -4.74 2.54 -16.78
N LEU A 394 -3.84 2.72 -15.81
CA LEU A 394 -2.66 3.58 -15.99
C LEU A 394 -1.76 3.13 -17.15
N ALA A 395 -1.53 1.82 -17.29
CA ALA A 395 -0.76 1.26 -18.41
C ALA A 395 -1.44 1.56 -19.75
N LYS A 396 -2.77 1.44 -19.83
CA LYS A 396 -3.56 1.81 -21.03
C LYS A 396 -3.45 3.31 -21.34
N PHE A 397 -3.49 4.17 -20.34
CA PHE A 397 -3.29 5.62 -20.51
C PHE A 397 -1.89 5.94 -21.04
N GLN A 398 -0.84 5.24 -20.59
CA GLN A 398 0.52 5.38 -21.14
C GLN A 398 0.59 4.99 -22.63
N CYS A 399 -0.23 4.01 -23.04
CA CYS A 399 -0.41 3.63 -24.44
C CYS A 399 -1.41 4.55 -25.19
N ASN A 400 -1.83 5.68 -24.62
CA ASN A 400 -2.85 6.57 -25.20
C ASN A 400 -4.17 5.86 -25.57
N GLN A 401 -4.47 4.74 -24.90
CA GLN A 401 -5.73 4.01 -24.98
C GLN A 401 -6.66 4.55 -23.88
N TRP A 402 -7.17 5.77 -24.05
CA TRP A 402 -8.01 6.42 -23.02
C TRP A 402 -9.46 5.91 -23.01
N HIS A 403 -9.93 5.41 -24.16
CA HIS A 403 -11.28 4.87 -24.35
C HIS A 403 -11.46 3.50 -23.70
N SER A 404 -10.38 2.79 -23.38
CA SER A 404 -10.44 1.49 -22.68
C SER A 404 -10.88 1.62 -21.23
N PHE A 405 -10.82 2.82 -20.63
CA PHE A 405 -11.35 3.04 -19.30
C PHE A 405 -12.88 3.17 -19.35
N ASN A 406 -13.56 2.03 -19.48
CA ASN A 406 -15.00 1.90 -19.62
C ASN A 406 -15.52 0.65 -18.88
N ARG A 407 -16.84 0.48 -18.85
CA ARG A 407 -17.52 -0.61 -18.12
C ARG A 407 -17.24 -2.01 -18.70
N ASP A 408 -16.97 -2.11 -19.99
CA ASP A 408 -16.76 -3.40 -20.66
C ASP A 408 -15.37 -3.97 -20.39
N GLU A 409 -14.34 -3.11 -20.40
CA GLU A 409 -12.96 -3.55 -20.20
C GLU A 409 -12.56 -3.63 -18.72
N PHE A 410 -13.15 -2.79 -17.85
CA PHE A 410 -12.90 -2.79 -16.40
C PHE A 410 -14.16 -2.97 -15.55
N PRO A 411 -14.97 -4.03 -15.77
CA PRO A 411 -16.28 -4.19 -15.13
C PRO A 411 -16.22 -4.25 -13.61
N GLN A 412 -15.17 -4.85 -13.05
CA GLN A 412 -15.00 -4.95 -11.59
C GLN A 412 -14.74 -3.59 -10.93
N LEU A 413 -13.98 -2.71 -11.59
CA LEU A 413 -13.69 -1.38 -11.07
C LEU A 413 -14.93 -0.49 -11.13
N TRP A 414 -15.71 -0.57 -12.22
CA TRP A 414 -16.97 0.15 -12.34
C TRP A 414 -18.05 -0.37 -11.39
N LYS A 415 -18.14 -1.69 -11.19
CA LYS A 415 -19.00 -2.26 -10.17
C LYS A 415 -18.63 -1.75 -8.77
N PHE A 416 -17.34 -1.66 -8.45
CA PHE A 416 -16.89 -1.07 -7.19
C PHE A 416 -17.38 0.39 -7.04
N ILE A 417 -17.25 1.21 -8.09
CA ILE A 417 -17.73 2.60 -8.07
C ILE A 417 -19.25 2.66 -7.82
N ASP A 418 -20.03 1.86 -8.54
CA ASP A 418 -21.49 1.84 -8.40
C ASP A 418 -21.90 1.36 -7.00
N ASP A 419 -21.30 0.28 -6.50
CA ASP A 419 -21.63 -0.28 -5.18
C ASP A 419 -21.20 0.65 -4.04
N TYR A 420 -20.09 1.39 -4.21
CA TYR A 420 -19.67 2.42 -3.26
C TYR A 420 -20.67 3.58 -3.20
N ASN A 421 -21.07 4.11 -4.37
CA ASN A 421 -21.99 5.24 -4.45
C ASN A 421 -23.39 4.91 -3.95
N LEU A 422 -23.82 3.66 -4.10
CA LEU A 422 -25.13 3.18 -3.65
C LEU A 422 -25.10 2.70 -2.19
N GLY A 423 -23.98 2.81 -1.48
CA GLY A 423 -23.85 2.39 -0.08
C GLY A 423 -24.07 0.88 0.12
N ARG A 424 -23.69 0.05 -0.87
CA ARG A 424 -23.94 -1.39 -0.84
C ARG A 424 -22.88 -2.20 -0.10
N PHE A 425 -21.76 -1.58 0.26
CA PHE A 425 -20.71 -2.24 1.02
C PHE A 425 -21.07 -2.34 2.50
N SER A 426 -20.78 -3.49 3.08
CA SER A 426 -20.82 -3.67 4.53
C SER A 426 -19.78 -2.80 5.25
N SER A 427 -19.95 -2.60 6.56
CA SER A 427 -18.96 -1.89 7.37
C SER A 427 -17.57 -2.55 7.33
N GLN A 428 -17.49 -3.89 7.28
CA GLN A 428 -16.21 -4.61 7.16
C GLN A 428 -15.54 -4.35 5.81
N GLU A 429 -16.31 -4.37 4.72
CA GLU A 429 -15.80 -4.10 3.37
C GLU A 429 -15.30 -2.66 3.25
N LEU A 430 -16.05 -1.69 3.79
CA LEU A 430 -15.67 -0.27 3.75
C LEU A 430 -14.34 0.00 4.46
N VAL A 431 -14.05 -0.69 5.56
CA VAL A 431 -12.74 -0.58 6.25
C VAL A 431 -11.59 -0.89 5.29
N ILE A 432 -11.75 -1.81 4.34
CA ILE A 432 -10.68 -2.19 3.40
C ILE A 432 -10.77 -1.40 2.09
N TYR A 433 -11.96 -1.31 1.49
CA TYR A 433 -12.12 -0.82 0.12
C TYR A 433 -12.17 0.70 -0.01
N HIS A 434 -12.41 1.44 1.08
CA HIS A 434 -12.34 2.90 1.05
C HIS A 434 -10.98 3.42 0.52
N LYS A 435 -9.91 2.65 0.74
CA LYS A 435 -8.54 2.92 0.22
C LYS A 435 -8.37 2.86 -1.30
N ILE A 436 -9.41 2.47 -2.05
CA ILE A 436 -9.42 2.50 -3.52
C ILE A 436 -10.01 3.81 -4.05
N VAL A 437 -10.74 4.57 -3.22
CA VAL A 437 -11.47 5.77 -3.64
C VAL A 437 -10.53 6.86 -4.15
N ASP A 438 -9.40 7.08 -3.46
CA ASP A 438 -8.32 7.99 -3.89
C ASP A 438 -7.80 7.63 -5.30
N LYS A 439 -7.54 6.36 -5.57
CA LYS A 439 -7.06 5.85 -6.85
C LYS A 439 -8.08 6.07 -7.94
N VAL A 440 -9.37 5.89 -7.65
CA VAL A 440 -10.46 6.19 -8.57
C VAL A 440 -10.51 7.68 -8.89
N TYR A 441 -10.46 8.58 -7.89
CA TYR A 441 -10.41 10.01 -8.15
C TYR A 441 -9.22 10.42 -9.02
N PHE A 442 -8.07 9.77 -8.84
CA PHE A 442 -6.90 10.03 -9.67
C PHE A 442 -7.11 9.61 -11.13
N LEU A 443 -7.71 8.43 -11.39
CA LEU A 443 -8.05 8.01 -12.76
C LEU A 443 -9.06 8.94 -13.42
N LEU A 444 -10.10 9.35 -12.67
CA LEU A 444 -11.10 10.30 -13.16
C LEU A 444 -10.47 11.66 -13.46
N ALA A 445 -9.59 12.17 -12.60
CA ALA A 445 -8.88 13.44 -12.81
C ALA A 445 -8.07 13.42 -14.12
N LEU A 446 -7.31 12.34 -14.36
CA LEU A 446 -6.53 12.16 -15.58
C LEU A 446 -7.41 12.09 -16.83
N GLN A 447 -8.52 11.34 -16.77
CA GLN A 447 -9.46 11.22 -17.87
C GLN A 447 -10.15 12.55 -18.17
N SER A 448 -10.69 13.25 -17.16
CA SER A 448 -11.32 14.57 -17.31
C SER A 448 -10.35 15.58 -17.90
N GLN A 449 -9.10 15.63 -17.42
CA GLN A 449 -8.07 16.50 -17.97
C GLN A 449 -7.78 16.19 -19.44
N ARG A 450 -7.75 14.90 -19.81
CA ARG A 450 -7.53 14.48 -21.20
C ARG A 450 -8.72 14.84 -22.10
N MET A 451 -9.94 14.70 -21.61
CA MET A 451 -11.19 15.03 -22.32
C MET A 451 -11.49 16.53 -22.34
N ASN A 452 -10.60 17.36 -21.76
CA ASN A 452 -10.74 18.81 -21.67
C ASN A 452 -11.90 19.28 -20.78
N ASP A 453 -12.37 18.44 -19.86
CA ASP A 453 -13.21 18.85 -18.73
C ASP A 453 -12.29 19.29 -17.57
N LEU A 454 -11.80 20.51 -17.69
CA LEU A 454 -10.76 21.04 -16.79
C LEU A 454 -11.30 21.38 -15.40
N ASP A 455 -12.60 21.69 -15.28
CA ASP A 455 -13.21 22.02 -13.99
C ASP A 455 -13.40 20.74 -13.16
N ALA A 456 -13.87 19.64 -13.77
CA ALA A 456 -13.91 18.34 -13.10
C ALA A 456 -12.50 17.83 -12.71
N ALA A 457 -11.52 17.97 -13.61
CA ALA A 457 -10.14 17.61 -13.30
C ALA A 457 -9.58 18.40 -12.12
N LEU A 458 -9.81 19.72 -12.09
CA LEU A 458 -9.40 20.60 -10.99
C LEU A 458 -10.04 20.14 -9.66
N HIS A 459 -11.34 19.84 -9.67
CA HIS A 459 -12.06 19.35 -8.50
C HIS A 459 -11.44 18.07 -7.94
N TYR A 460 -11.23 17.04 -8.78
CA TYR A 460 -10.67 15.77 -8.32
C TYR A 460 -9.24 15.88 -7.79
N TYR A 461 -8.37 16.68 -8.44
CA TYR A 461 -7.01 16.87 -7.93
C TYR A 461 -6.97 17.65 -6.61
N LEU A 462 -7.85 18.64 -6.41
CA LEU A 462 -7.97 19.32 -5.12
C LEU A 462 -8.45 18.36 -4.03
N LYS A 463 -9.47 17.55 -4.32
CA LYS A 463 -9.99 16.53 -3.41
C LYS A 463 -8.91 15.52 -2.98
N LEU A 464 -8.08 15.07 -3.93
CA LEU A 464 -6.94 14.19 -3.63
C LEU A 464 -5.92 14.83 -2.68
N ARG A 465 -5.65 16.12 -2.85
CA ARG A 465 -4.75 16.83 -1.93
C ARG A 465 -5.35 16.94 -0.53
N GLU A 466 -6.66 17.22 -0.44
CA GLU A 466 -7.36 17.28 0.84
C GLU A 466 -7.30 15.94 1.57
N LEU A 467 -7.62 14.82 0.91
CA LEU A 467 -7.56 13.46 1.48
C LEU A 467 -6.19 13.08 2.09
N HIS A 468 -5.11 13.51 1.44
CA HIS A 468 -3.75 13.19 1.85
C HIS A 468 -3.04 14.34 2.57
N SER A 469 -3.74 15.41 2.95
CA SER A 469 -3.12 16.49 3.72
C SER A 469 -2.96 16.12 5.19
N SER A 470 -1.91 16.63 5.82
CA SER A 470 -1.78 16.61 7.29
C SER A 470 -2.73 17.59 7.98
N SER A 471 -3.23 18.59 7.25
CA SER A 471 -4.22 19.53 7.77
C SER A 471 -5.56 18.81 7.96
N SER A 472 -6.24 19.05 9.08
CA SER A 472 -7.56 18.47 9.32
C SER A 472 -8.57 19.04 8.33
N THR A 473 -9.06 18.19 7.41
CA THR A 473 -10.18 18.52 6.51
C THR A 473 -11.34 17.58 6.79
N GLU A 474 -12.56 18.00 6.45
CA GLU A 474 -13.77 17.17 6.57
C GLU A 474 -13.63 15.85 5.81
N LEU A 475 -12.88 15.86 4.70
CA LEU A 475 -12.70 14.72 3.82
C LEU A 475 -11.66 13.72 4.30
N ASN A 476 -10.82 14.04 5.29
CA ASN A 476 -9.79 13.11 5.72
C ASN A 476 -10.40 11.82 6.30
N ASP A 477 -9.76 10.68 6.05
CA ASP A 477 -10.15 9.34 6.57
C ASP A 477 -10.45 9.32 8.09
N TYR A 478 -9.86 10.25 8.85
CA TYR A 478 -10.10 10.45 10.28
C TYR A 478 -11.57 10.67 10.63
N ASN A 479 -12.35 11.27 9.73
CA ASN A 479 -13.75 11.60 9.94
C ASN A 479 -14.71 10.57 9.32
N PHE A 480 -14.20 9.68 8.47
CA PHE A 480 -15.02 8.67 7.78
C PHE A 480 -15.42 7.52 8.71
N PHE A 481 -14.52 7.10 9.60
CA PHE A 481 -14.76 5.99 10.52
C PHE A 481 -15.13 6.47 11.92
N SER A 482 -16.12 5.84 12.53
CA SER A 482 -16.49 6.12 13.93
C SER A 482 -15.38 5.76 14.93
N ASP A 483 -14.58 4.74 14.61
CA ASP A 483 -13.37 4.35 15.34
C ASP A 483 -12.21 4.16 14.35
N THR A 484 -11.58 5.27 13.97
CA THR A 484 -10.49 5.30 13.00
C THR A 484 -9.27 4.50 13.44
N ILE A 485 -9.02 4.40 14.76
CA ILE A 485 -7.90 3.62 15.30
C ILE A 485 -8.13 2.13 15.06
N LEU A 486 -9.33 1.64 15.39
CA LEU A 486 -9.68 0.24 15.13
C LEU A 486 -9.72 -0.06 13.63
N ALA A 487 -10.23 0.85 12.80
CA ALA A 487 -10.22 0.69 11.35
C ALA A 487 -8.78 0.58 10.82
N SER A 488 -7.89 1.49 11.23
CA SER A 488 -6.47 1.45 10.85
C SER A 488 -5.77 0.18 11.33
N TYR A 489 -6.05 -0.27 12.56
CA TYR A 489 -5.53 -1.53 13.09
C TYR A 489 -5.98 -2.74 12.25
N LYS A 490 -7.27 -2.81 11.91
CA LYS A 490 -7.84 -3.87 11.07
C LYS A 490 -7.24 -3.87 9.66
N GLN A 491 -7.00 -2.69 9.08
CA GLN A 491 -6.34 -2.55 7.78
C GLN A 491 -4.87 -3.05 7.82
N THR A 492 -4.12 -2.67 8.86
CA THR A 492 -2.73 -3.12 9.04
C THR A 492 -2.65 -4.64 9.23
N THR A 493 -3.48 -5.20 10.11
CA THR A 493 -3.52 -6.65 10.38
C THR A 493 -4.04 -7.46 9.19
N SER A 494 -4.92 -6.89 8.36
CA SER A 494 -5.36 -7.49 7.09
C SER A 494 -4.33 -7.37 5.97
N GLY A 495 -3.22 -6.65 6.17
CA GLY A 495 -2.14 -6.51 5.19
C GLY A 495 -2.41 -5.52 4.07
N VAL A 496 -3.31 -4.54 4.25
CA VAL A 496 -3.56 -3.44 3.30
C VAL A 496 -3.00 -2.08 3.75
N GLY A 497 -2.37 -2.05 4.94
CA GLY A 497 -1.76 -0.87 5.56
C GLY A 497 -2.77 0.08 6.20
N GLY A 498 -2.49 0.59 7.40
CA GLY A 498 -3.43 1.44 8.16
C GLY A 498 -3.47 2.89 7.68
N CYS A 499 -4.67 3.46 7.53
CA CYS A 499 -4.91 4.83 7.06
C CYS A 499 -4.25 5.91 7.93
N LEU A 500 -4.15 5.67 9.24
CA LEU A 500 -3.50 6.59 10.19
C LEU A 500 -1.97 6.62 10.04
N GLN A 501 -1.40 5.53 9.53
CA GLN A 501 0.04 5.39 9.35
C GLN A 501 0.50 5.88 7.97
N GLU A 502 -0.42 6.13 7.04
CA GLU A 502 -0.07 6.51 5.66
C GLU A 502 0.72 7.81 5.59
N ALA A 503 1.58 7.91 4.58
CA ALA A 503 2.26 9.13 4.22
C ALA A 503 1.25 10.26 3.92
N LYS A 504 1.58 11.48 4.37
CA LYS A 504 0.78 12.69 4.14
C LYS A 504 1.62 13.75 3.41
N ASP A 505 0.92 14.73 2.84
CA ASP A 505 1.49 15.85 2.09
C ASP A 505 2.50 15.39 1.03
N TYR A 506 3.67 16.04 0.98
CA TYR A 506 4.73 15.79 0.00
C TYR A 506 5.43 14.43 0.14
N HIS A 507 5.15 13.65 1.18
CA HIS A 507 5.60 12.25 1.28
C HIS A 507 4.62 11.26 0.60
N ASN A 508 3.39 11.70 0.33
CA ASN A 508 2.38 10.88 -0.35
C ASN A 508 2.47 11.04 -1.87
N GLN A 509 2.48 9.93 -2.59
CA GLN A 509 2.64 9.94 -4.05
C GLN A 509 1.47 10.55 -4.80
N LEU A 510 0.23 10.26 -4.39
CA LEU A 510 -0.96 10.83 -5.03
C LEU A 510 -1.07 12.33 -4.75
N TYR A 511 -0.67 12.78 -3.54
CA TYR A 511 -0.63 14.19 -3.20
C TYR A 511 0.27 14.98 -4.15
N TYR A 512 1.54 14.59 -4.32
CA TYR A 512 2.44 15.35 -5.19
C TYR A 512 2.08 15.21 -6.68
N LEU A 513 1.55 14.06 -7.12
CA LEU A 513 1.05 13.90 -8.50
C LEU A 513 -0.14 14.83 -8.77
N ALA A 514 -1.03 14.99 -7.81
CA ALA A 514 -2.12 15.97 -7.88
C ALA A 514 -1.57 17.40 -7.90
N THR A 515 -0.59 17.73 -7.04
CA THR A 515 0.09 19.04 -7.03
C THR A 515 0.69 19.38 -8.41
N LEU A 516 1.42 18.45 -9.04
CA LEU A 516 2.00 18.66 -10.37
C LEU A 516 0.91 18.96 -11.42
N ASN A 517 -0.17 18.17 -11.46
CA ASN A 517 -1.24 18.41 -12.44
C ASN A 517 -2.01 19.71 -12.16
N LEU A 518 -2.22 20.08 -10.89
CA LEU A 518 -2.83 21.34 -10.51
C LEU A 518 -2.00 22.55 -10.95
N VAL A 519 -0.67 22.47 -10.94
CA VAL A 519 0.18 23.54 -11.46
C VAL A 519 -0.14 23.81 -12.93
N ILE A 520 -0.24 22.75 -13.75
CA ILE A 520 -0.57 22.87 -15.18
C ILE A 520 -1.93 23.56 -15.35
N LEU A 521 -2.95 23.09 -14.64
CA LEU A 521 -4.31 23.63 -14.73
C LEU A 521 -4.40 25.07 -14.23
N THR A 522 -3.71 25.39 -13.13
CA THR A 522 -3.68 26.73 -12.53
C THR A 522 -3.06 27.73 -13.47
N ILE A 523 -1.90 27.41 -14.07
CA ILE A 523 -1.23 28.29 -15.04
C ILE A 523 -2.07 28.45 -16.29
N HIS A 524 -2.67 27.37 -16.79
CA HIS A 524 -3.60 27.44 -17.92
C HIS A 524 -4.76 28.40 -17.64
N ASN A 525 -5.38 28.30 -16.46
CA ASN A 525 -6.47 29.17 -16.05
C ASN A 525 -6.03 30.63 -15.89
N LEU A 526 -4.87 30.89 -15.28
CA LEU A 526 -4.32 32.25 -15.15
C LEU A 526 -4.08 32.88 -16.52
N ARG A 527 -3.48 32.14 -17.47
CA ARG A 527 -3.27 32.61 -18.85
C ARG A 527 -4.59 32.90 -19.56
N ARG A 528 -5.57 32.01 -19.41
CA ARG A 528 -6.92 32.17 -19.99
C ARG A 528 -7.63 33.41 -19.45
N LEU A 529 -7.54 33.67 -18.14
CA LEU A 529 -8.12 34.86 -17.51
C LEU A 529 -7.42 36.14 -17.98
N LYS A 530 -6.08 36.13 -18.08
CA LYS A 530 -5.30 37.29 -18.58
C LYS A 530 -5.64 37.65 -20.04
N LEU A 531 -5.94 36.66 -20.88
CA LEU A 531 -6.29 36.86 -22.29
C LEU A 531 -7.70 37.44 -22.50
N ARG A 532 -8.58 37.41 -21.49
CA ARG A 532 -9.98 37.88 -21.66
C ARG A 532 -10.13 39.40 -21.72
N SER A 533 -9.07 40.18 -21.49
CA SER A 533 -9.04 41.65 -21.62
C SER A 533 -10.32 42.32 -21.14
N VAL A 534 -10.65 42.13 -19.87
CA VAL A 534 -11.90 42.59 -19.23
C VAL A 534 -11.68 44.01 -18.72
N SER A 535 -12.62 44.91 -18.99
CA SER A 535 -12.61 46.29 -18.51
C SER A 535 -13.01 46.35 -17.04
N GLU A 536 -12.48 47.30 -16.27
CA GLU A 536 -12.88 47.56 -14.87
C GLU A 536 -14.37 47.93 -14.74
N PHE A 537 -15.00 48.31 -15.84
CA PHE A 537 -16.41 48.70 -15.91
C PHE A 537 -17.35 47.55 -16.32
N ASP A 538 -16.83 46.34 -16.57
CA ASP A 538 -17.65 45.18 -16.93
C ASP A 538 -18.31 44.58 -15.66
N GLU A 539 -19.58 44.17 -15.77
CA GLU A 539 -20.36 43.62 -14.63
C GLU A 539 -19.68 42.39 -13.98
N ASP A 540 -18.96 41.59 -14.77
CA ASP A 540 -18.25 40.38 -14.33
C ASP A 540 -16.83 40.65 -13.81
N TYR A 541 -16.34 41.90 -13.83
CA TYR A 541 -14.95 42.22 -13.52
C TYR A 541 -14.53 41.72 -12.13
N GLN A 542 -15.33 42.01 -11.11
CA GLN A 542 -15.01 41.65 -9.73
C GLN A 542 -14.94 40.12 -9.54
N LEU A 543 -15.89 39.37 -10.13
CA LEU A 543 -15.90 37.91 -10.09
C LEU A 543 -14.67 37.31 -10.77
N LEU A 544 -14.25 37.89 -11.90
CA LEU A 544 -13.08 37.44 -12.65
C LEU A 544 -11.78 37.75 -11.92
N MET A 545 -11.67 38.93 -11.30
CA MET A 545 -10.52 39.31 -10.48
C MET A 545 -10.41 38.47 -9.21
N ASP A 546 -11.53 38.15 -8.56
CA ASP A 546 -11.55 37.22 -7.41
C ASP A 546 -11.08 35.82 -7.83
N ARG A 547 -11.56 35.32 -8.98
CA ARG A 547 -11.11 34.04 -9.53
C ARG A 547 -9.62 34.06 -9.88
N TYR A 548 -9.13 35.16 -10.45
CA TYR A 548 -7.72 35.36 -10.75
C TYR A 548 -6.86 35.36 -9.48
N ALA A 549 -7.27 36.11 -8.45
CA ALA A 549 -6.60 36.17 -7.15
C ALA A 549 -6.56 34.78 -6.46
N LYS A 550 -7.66 34.01 -6.52
CA LYS A 550 -7.70 32.62 -6.01
C LYS A 550 -6.68 31.73 -6.71
N PHE A 551 -6.61 31.75 -8.04
CA PHE A 551 -5.63 30.97 -8.79
C PHE A 551 -4.19 31.44 -8.56
N LEU A 552 -3.97 32.75 -8.35
CA LEU A 552 -2.65 33.27 -8.02
C LEU A 552 -2.18 32.79 -6.64
N LYS A 553 -3.07 32.81 -5.65
CA LYS A 553 -2.81 32.24 -4.32
C LYS A 553 -2.46 30.77 -4.41
N LEU A 554 -3.24 29.99 -5.19
CA LEU A 554 -2.98 28.58 -5.42
C LEU A 554 -1.63 28.36 -6.12
N LYS A 555 -1.28 29.15 -7.16
CA LYS A 555 0.04 29.10 -7.83
C LYS A 555 1.18 29.23 -6.81
N ASN A 556 1.08 30.19 -5.89
CA ASN A 556 2.12 30.45 -4.90
C ASN A 556 2.25 29.31 -3.88
N THR A 557 1.13 28.74 -3.42
CA THR A 557 1.12 27.55 -2.55
C THR A 557 1.75 26.34 -3.26
N LEU A 558 1.37 26.08 -4.51
CA LEU A 558 1.92 24.96 -5.27
C LEU A 558 3.42 25.15 -5.55
N TYR A 559 3.87 26.38 -5.81
CA TYR A 559 5.29 26.68 -6.02
C TYR A 559 6.13 26.37 -4.78
N SER A 560 5.72 26.83 -3.59
CA SER A 560 6.46 26.56 -2.35
C SER A 560 6.53 25.07 -2.03
N GLU A 561 5.45 24.33 -2.30
CA GLU A 561 5.42 22.87 -2.16
C GLU A 561 6.38 22.16 -3.12
N LEU A 562 6.40 22.52 -4.40
CA LEU A 562 7.30 21.90 -5.38
C LEU A 562 8.78 22.17 -5.07
N VAL A 563 9.12 23.38 -4.60
CA VAL A 563 10.49 23.71 -4.15
C VAL A 563 10.90 22.83 -2.96
N ARG A 564 9.98 22.58 -2.02
CA ARG A 564 10.24 21.67 -0.91
C ARG A 564 10.45 20.24 -1.41
N MET A 565 9.60 19.74 -2.30
CA MET A 565 9.75 18.40 -2.91
C MET A 565 11.09 18.22 -3.62
N GLN A 566 11.57 19.24 -4.32
CA GLN A 566 12.86 19.22 -5.03
C GLN A 566 14.03 18.91 -4.09
N SER A 567 14.02 19.44 -2.87
CA SER A 567 15.05 19.14 -1.86
C SER A 567 14.99 17.70 -1.33
N LEU A 568 13.79 17.14 -1.22
CA LEU A 568 13.54 15.80 -0.65
C LEU A 568 13.89 14.69 -1.64
N TYR A 569 13.57 14.89 -2.92
CA TYR A 569 13.72 13.88 -3.97
C TYR A 569 14.93 14.10 -4.88
N LYS A 570 15.96 14.81 -4.39
CA LYS A 570 17.16 15.18 -5.16
C LYS A 570 17.89 13.98 -5.78
N THR A 571 17.82 12.81 -5.15
CA THR A 571 18.48 11.57 -5.56
C THR A 571 17.70 10.79 -6.60
N ASN A 572 16.37 10.90 -6.62
CA ASN A 572 15.55 10.35 -7.70
C ASN A 572 15.69 11.26 -8.93
N VAL A 573 16.57 10.87 -9.86
CA VAL A 573 16.89 11.64 -11.07
C VAL A 573 15.65 11.96 -11.92
N LEU A 574 14.68 11.05 -12.03
CA LEU A 574 13.48 11.25 -12.85
C LEU A 574 12.56 12.29 -12.22
N LEU A 575 12.25 12.13 -10.93
CA LEU A 575 11.38 13.04 -10.20
C LEU A 575 12.04 14.41 -10.03
N SER A 576 13.29 14.46 -9.60
CA SER A 576 14.09 15.68 -9.47
C SER A 576 14.11 16.48 -10.77
N SER A 577 14.41 15.84 -11.91
CA SER A 577 14.42 16.52 -13.22
C SER A 577 13.03 16.98 -13.66
N THR A 578 11.99 16.25 -13.29
CA THR A 578 10.60 16.67 -13.55
C THR A 578 10.25 17.91 -12.72
N LEU A 579 10.59 17.91 -11.42
CA LEU A 579 10.37 19.04 -10.52
C LEU A 579 11.13 20.29 -11.00
N ASP A 580 12.37 20.13 -11.46
CA ASP A 580 13.17 21.21 -12.03
C ASP A 580 12.48 21.90 -13.21
N ILE A 581 11.91 21.12 -14.14
CA ILE A 581 11.13 21.68 -15.26
C ILE A 581 9.93 22.47 -14.74
N PHE A 582 9.22 21.96 -13.75
CA PHE A 582 8.03 22.63 -13.22
C PHE A 582 8.38 23.93 -12.50
N VAL A 583 9.38 23.91 -11.63
CA VAL A 583 9.80 25.06 -10.82
C VAL A 583 10.49 26.12 -11.70
N ARG A 584 11.49 25.71 -12.48
CA ARG A 584 12.35 26.65 -13.22
C ARG A 584 11.75 27.13 -14.52
N TYR A 585 11.01 26.29 -15.24
CA TYR A 585 10.46 26.67 -16.55
C TYR A 585 8.97 27.00 -16.51
N ILE A 586 8.14 26.13 -15.92
CA ILE A 586 6.68 26.29 -15.97
C ILE A 586 6.18 27.40 -15.04
N LEU A 587 6.68 27.46 -13.80
CA LEU A 587 6.22 28.41 -12.78
C LEU A 587 6.98 29.74 -12.77
N ALA A 588 8.22 29.77 -13.26
CA ALA A 588 9.00 31.00 -13.35
C ALA A 588 8.39 31.97 -14.36
N ASP A 589 8.40 33.26 -14.04
CA ASP A 589 7.73 34.27 -14.86
C ASP A 589 8.38 34.47 -16.24
N GLU A 590 9.69 34.18 -16.38
CA GLU A 590 10.43 34.26 -17.66
C GLU A 590 11.06 32.93 -18.12
N GLY A 591 10.70 31.79 -17.52
CA GLY A 591 11.22 30.46 -17.91
C GLY A 591 12.75 30.35 -17.83
N GLN A 592 13.27 29.85 -16.72
CA GLN A 592 14.71 29.66 -16.52
C GLN A 592 15.25 28.39 -17.20
N PRO A 593 16.53 28.39 -17.64
CA PRO A 593 17.16 27.21 -18.21
C PRO A 593 17.24 26.05 -17.22
N VAL A 594 17.05 24.84 -17.75
CA VAL A 594 17.17 23.59 -16.99
C VAL A 594 18.43 22.86 -17.44
N GLU A 595 19.39 22.76 -16.52
CA GLU A 595 20.64 22.03 -16.75
C GLU A 595 20.47 20.58 -16.34
N ILE A 596 20.66 19.67 -17.30
CA ILE A 596 20.57 18.23 -17.08
C ILE A 596 21.79 17.58 -17.71
N GLU A 597 22.50 16.81 -16.90
CA GLU A 597 23.67 16.03 -17.28
C GLU A 597 23.37 15.02 -18.40
N SER A 598 24.34 14.82 -19.28
CA SER A 598 24.20 13.93 -20.45
C SER A 598 23.88 12.47 -20.06
N ALA A 599 24.44 11.98 -18.95
CA ALA A 599 24.18 10.63 -18.45
C ALA A 599 22.68 10.42 -18.09
N HIS A 600 22.02 11.45 -17.58
CA HIS A 600 20.59 11.40 -17.25
C HIS A 600 19.71 11.34 -18.51
N LEU A 601 20.12 12.00 -19.59
CA LEU A 601 19.38 11.98 -20.86
C LEU A 601 19.30 10.56 -21.46
N GLU A 602 20.38 9.78 -21.34
CA GLU A 602 20.38 8.38 -21.76
C GLU A 602 19.38 7.55 -20.92
N LYS A 603 19.38 7.74 -19.59
CA LYS A 603 18.44 7.09 -18.66
C LYS A 603 16.98 7.43 -19.04
N PHE A 604 16.67 8.70 -19.33
CA PHE A 604 15.32 9.11 -19.74
C PHE A 604 14.89 8.47 -21.04
N SER A 605 15.80 8.34 -21.99
CA SER A 605 15.52 7.73 -23.29
C SER A 605 15.04 6.28 -23.21
N GLN A 606 15.43 5.58 -22.13
CA GLN A 606 15.09 4.17 -21.87
C GLN A 606 13.85 3.98 -20.98
N ILE A 607 13.41 5.05 -20.29
CA ILE A 607 12.38 4.98 -19.26
C ILE A 607 11.17 5.84 -19.63
N SER A 608 11.39 7.14 -19.85
CA SER A 608 10.34 8.14 -20.11
C SER A 608 10.70 9.01 -21.32
N PRO A 609 10.28 8.62 -22.53
CA PRO A 609 10.44 9.44 -23.73
C PRO A 609 9.73 10.79 -23.66
N LEU A 610 8.64 10.89 -22.87
CA LEU A 610 7.93 12.13 -22.62
C LEU A 610 8.82 13.13 -21.86
N LEU A 611 9.43 12.70 -20.75
CA LEU A 611 10.34 13.58 -19.99
C LEU A 611 11.52 14.03 -20.86
N LEU A 612 12.13 13.11 -21.62
CA LEU A 612 13.21 13.46 -22.54
C LEU A 612 12.77 14.49 -23.59
N SER A 613 11.57 14.34 -24.13
CA SER A 613 10.98 15.30 -25.08
C SER A 613 10.77 16.68 -24.44
N MET A 614 10.27 16.73 -23.19
CA MET A 614 10.12 17.98 -22.44
C MET A 614 11.46 18.66 -22.17
N VAL A 615 12.48 17.91 -21.75
CA VAL A 615 13.83 18.44 -21.49
C VAL A 615 14.40 19.11 -22.73
N TYR A 616 14.37 18.45 -23.89
CA TYR A 616 14.88 19.03 -25.13
C TYR A 616 14.06 20.25 -25.58
N PHE A 617 12.75 20.23 -25.36
CA PHE A 617 11.89 21.38 -25.67
C PHE A 617 12.31 22.61 -24.83
N VAL A 618 12.43 22.44 -23.50
CA VAL A 618 12.85 23.51 -22.59
C VAL A 618 14.27 24.00 -22.91
N LYS A 619 15.20 23.09 -23.23
CA LYS A 619 16.55 23.48 -23.68
C LYS A 619 16.49 24.33 -24.96
N GLY A 620 15.63 24.00 -25.92
CA GLY A 620 15.43 24.79 -27.14
C GLY A 620 14.89 26.20 -26.86
N GLU A 621 13.88 26.30 -25.98
CA GLU A 621 13.25 27.58 -25.59
C GLU A 621 14.22 28.51 -24.87
N THR A 622 15.00 27.95 -23.93
CA THR A 622 15.90 28.72 -23.04
C THR A 622 17.32 28.89 -23.59
N ALA A 623 17.61 28.34 -24.78
CA ALA A 623 18.92 28.44 -25.40
C ALA A 623 19.29 29.91 -25.68
N LYS A 624 20.37 30.37 -25.06
CA LYS A 624 20.94 31.70 -25.28
C LYS A 624 21.81 31.70 -26.54
N ASN A 625 21.76 32.79 -27.29
CA ASN A 625 22.64 32.96 -28.45
C ASN A 625 24.08 33.07 -27.98
N ASN A 626 24.94 32.22 -28.51
CA ASN A 626 26.37 32.30 -28.29
C ASN A 626 26.95 33.41 -29.18
N ARG A 627 27.57 34.41 -28.55
CA ARG A 627 28.16 35.57 -29.25
C ARG A 627 29.33 35.18 -30.15
N SER A 628 29.95 34.02 -29.94
CA SER A 628 31.03 33.51 -30.80
C SER A 628 30.54 32.70 -32.01
N GLN A 629 29.23 32.45 -32.11
CA GLN A 629 28.61 31.72 -33.22
C GLN A 629 27.81 32.69 -34.10
N SER A 630 27.76 32.39 -35.41
CA SER A 630 26.89 33.11 -36.34
C SER A 630 25.42 32.98 -35.95
N GLU A 631 24.60 33.91 -36.43
CA GLU A 631 23.14 33.86 -36.22
C GLU A 631 22.54 32.54 -36.75
N LEU A 632 22.97 32.10 -37.93
CA LEU A 632 22.54 30.83 -38.52
C LEU A 632 22.94 29.62 -37.66
N GLU A 633 24.14 29.59 -37.08
CA GLU A 633 24.57 28.51 -36.18
C GLU A 633 23.73 28.47 -34.89
N ASN A 634 23.43 29.64 -34.30
CA ASN A 634 22.56 29.75 -33.14
C ASN A 634 21.13 29.25 -33.43
N LEU A 635 20.58 29.61 -34.59
CA LEU A 635 19.26 29.14 -35.03
C LEU A 635 19.26 27.63 -35.31
N ASN A 636 20.31 27.11 -35.96
CA ASN A 636 20.47 25.67 -36.22
C ASN A 636 20.58 24.86 -34.92
N MET A 637 21.27 25.37 -33.90
CA MET A 637 21.32 24.73 -32.58
C MET A 637 19.92 24.61 -31.96
N LYS A 638 19.11 25.68 -31.99
CA LYS A 638 17.72 25.64 -31.51
C LYS A 638 16.87 24.64 -32.28
N ILE A 639 16.94 24.67 -33.62
CA ILE A 639 16.25 23.71 -34.49
C ILE A 639 16.67 22.28 -34.16
N GLN A 640 17.95 22.03 -33.87
CA GLN A 640 18.45 20.70 -33.49
C GLN A 640 17.84 20.22 -32.16
N LEU A 641 17.74 21.10 -31.15
CA LEU A 641 17.11 20.77 -29.86
C LEU A 641 15.61 20.45 -30.02
N TYR A 642 14.85 21.26 -30.76
CA TYR A 642 13.44 20.95 -31.04
C TYR A 642 13.30 19.67 -31.87
N ASN A 643 14.20 19.40 -32.80
CA ASN A 643 14.21 18.14 -33.55
C ASN A 643 14.46 16.93 -32.64
N GLN A 644 15.36 17.05 -31.64
CA GLN A 644 15.58 16.00 -30.64
C GLN A 644 14.34 15.80 -29.76
N SER A 645 13.65 16.88 -29.39
CA SER A 645 12.36 16.81 -28.68
C SER A 645 11.31 16.06 -29.49
N PHE A 646 11.17 16.39 -30.78
CA PHE A 646 10.25 15.72 -31.71
C PHE A 646 10.60 14.23 -31.87
N LYS A 647 11.86 13.90 -32.17
CA LYS A 647 12.32 12.51 -32.32
C LYS A 647 12.04 11.68 -31.06
N SER A 648 12.26 12.26 -29.88
CA SER A 648 11.98 11.59 -28.60
C SER A 648 10.49 11.36 -28.40
N SER A 649 9.64 12.30 -28.80
CA SER A 649 8.18 12.16 -28.74
C SER A 649 7.63 11.03 -29.62
N CYS A 650 8.31 10.71 -30.73
CA CYS A 650 7.92 9.66 -31.66
C CYS A 650 8.26 8.24 -31.18
N LYS A 651 9.00 8.09 -30.07
CA LYS A 651 9.39 6.76 -29.57
C LYS A 651 8.21 5.94 -29.01
N GLN A 652 7.07 6.56 -28.75
CA GLN A 652 5.86 5.85 -28.32
C GLN A 652 5.33 4.97 -29.46
N SER A 653 5.31 3.65 -29.25
CA SER A 653 4.91 2.70 -30.28
C SER A 653 3.44 2.91 -30.68
N GLY A 654 3.13 2.87 -31.97
CA GLY A 654 1.75 2.81 -32.48
C GLY A 654 0.92 4.10 -32.47
N PHE A 655 1.37 5.20 -31.85
CA PHE A 655 0.54 6.41 -31.68
C PHE A 655 1.12 7.70 -32.29
N GLY A 656 2.30 7.67 -32.93
CA GLY A 656 2.94 8.87 -33.46
C GLY A 656 3.39 9.84 -32.35
N PRO A 657 3.81 11.07 -32.69
CA PRO A 657 4.33 12.03 -31.71
C PRO A 657 3.27 12.45 -30.69
N ASN A 658 3.73 12.73 -29.47
CA ASN A 658 2.92 13.34 -28.42
C ASN A 658 2.77 14.86 -28.62
N ASN A 659 2.00 15.54 -27.75
CA ASN A 659 1.73 16.98 -27.86
C ASN A 659 3.00 17.85 -27.78
N VAL A 660 4.02 17.43 -27.02
CA VAL A 660 5.30 18.14 -26.94
C VAL A 660 6.02 18.09 -28.28
N GLY A 661 5.98 16.94 -28.96
CA GLY A 661 6.50 16.80 -30.32
C GLY A 661 5.82 17.72 -31.33
N TYR A 662 4.50 17.88 -31.24
CA TYR A 662 3.77 18.84 -32.07
C TYR A 662 4.20 20.29 -31.81
N LEU A 663 4.33 20.68 -30.54
CA LEU A 663 4.82 22.00 -30.17
C LEU A 663 6.25 22.23 -30.68
N ALA A 664 7.13 21.24 -30.55
CA ALA A 664 8.49 21.32 -31.06
C ALA A 664 8.53 21.54 -32.58
N LEU A 665 7.72 20.81 -33.36
CA LEU A 665 7.61 21.05 -34.81
C LEU A 665 7.06 22.44 -35.13
N LYS A 666 6.08 22.92 -34.35
CA LYS A 666 5.53 24.26 -34.53
C LYS A 666 6.58 25.33 -34.31
N GLU A 667 7.42 25.20 -33.29
CA GLU A 667 8.52 26.16 -33.05
C GLU A 667 9.61 26.09 -34.12
N ILE A 668 9.91 24.91 -34.67
CA ILE A 668 10.80 24.81 -35.85
C ILE A 668 10.20 25.58 -37.03
N SER A 669 8.90 25.41 -37.31
CA SER A 669 8.20 26.15 -38.37
C SER A 669 8.30 27.66 -38.13
N ASN A 670 8.00 28.11 -36.91
CA ASN A 670 8.07 29.53 -36.54
C ASN A 670 9.48 30.12 -36.73
N ILE A 671 10.53 29.38 -36.37
CA ILE A 671 11.92 29.82 -36.53
C ILE A 671 12.26 29.98 -38.00
N ILE A 672 11.92 29.00 -38.84
CA ILE A 672 12.20 29.04 -40.28
C ILE A 672 11.40 30.17 -40.94
N GLU A 673 10.11 30.32 -40.61
CA GLU A 673 9.23 31.36 -41.17
C GLU A 673 9.67 32.77 -40.82
N LYS A 674 10.21 32.99 -39.62
CA LYS A 674 10.70 34.31 -39.19
C LYS A 674 12.07 34.66 -39.76
N ASN A 675 12.85 33.67 -40.22
CA ASN A 675 14.24 33.84 -40.67
C ASN A 675 14.42 33.36 -42.12
N GLN A 676 13.51 33.73 -43.03
CA GLN A 676 13.51 33.27 -44.43
C GLN A 676 14.78 33.63 -45.21
N SER A 677 15.55 34.62 -44.76
CA SER A 677 16.86 34.96 -45.32
C SER A 677 17.94 33.91 -45.05
N CYS A 678 17.72 33.05 -44.06
CA CYS A 678 18.71 32.09 -43.54
C CYS A 678 18.37 30.63 -43.91
N PHE A 679 17.17 30.35 -44.43
CA PHE A 679 16.68 29.00 -44.69
C PHE A 679 15.97 28.90 -46.05
N ASP A 680 16.19 27.79 -46.75
CA ASP A 680 15.55 27.54 -48.03
C ASP A 680 14.04 27.26 -47.89
N LYS A 681 13.27 27.72 -48.88
CA LYS A 681 11.81 27.53 -48.93
C LYS A 681 11.40 26.05 -48.86
N ASP A 682 12.18 25.16 -49.45
CA ASP A 682 11.93 23.72 -49.43
C ASP A 682 11.99 23.15 -48.00
N GLN A 683 12.84 23.70 -47.13
CA GLN A 683 12.92 23.26 -45.73
C GLN A 683 11.64 23.63 -44.97
N LEU A 684 11.10 24.82 -45.23
CA LEU A 684 9.83 25.26 -44.66
C LEU A 684 8.68 24.36 -45.11
N ASP A 685 8.60 24.05 -46.41
CA ASP A 685 7.54 23.21 -46.98
C ASP A 685 7.56 21.79 -46.37
N ILE A 686 8.75 21.21 -46.16
CA ILE A 686 8.93 19.92 -45.49
C ILE A 686 8.42 19.94 -44.05
N VAL A 687 8.76 20.98 -43.28
CA VAL A 687 8.34 21.11 -41.87
C VAL A 687 6.83 21.33 -41.77
N GLN A 688 6.27 22.19 -42.61
CA GLN A 688 4.83 22.45 -42.64
C GLN A 688 4.02 21.24 -43.09
N LEU A 689 4.54 20.42 -44.02
CA LEU A 689 3.91 19.15 -44.41
C LEU A 689 3.86 18.19 -43.21
N LYS A 690 5.00 17.99 -42.52
CA LYS A 690 5.06 17.16 -41.30
C LYS A 690 4.13 17.67 -40.21
N LEU A 691 4.06 18.98 -40.00
CA LEU A 691 3.16 19.58 -39.00
C LEU A 691 1.68 19.31 -39.34
N ARG A 692 1.30 19.41 -40.61
CA ARG A 692 -0.04 19.06 -41.09
C ARG A 692 -0.38 17.59 -40.88
N ASP A 693 0.55 16.69 -41.17
CA ASP A 693 0.36 15.24 -40.97
C ASP A 693 0.16 14.90 -39.49
N VAL A 694 0.99 15.47 -38.62
CA VAL A 694 0.89 15.29 -37.17
C VAL A 694 -0.45 15.83 -36.66
N LYS A 695 -0.86 17.02 -37.10
CA LYS A 695 -2.15 17.63 -36.73
C LYS A 695 -3.33 16.76 -37.15
N ARG A 696 -3.33 16.28 -38.40
CA ARG A 696 -4.36 15.35 -38.91
C ARG A 696 -4.40 14.06 -38.08
N GLY A 697 -3.24 13.55 -37.67
CA GLY A 697 -3.13 12.41 -36.76
C GLY A 697 -3.77 12.65 -35.38
N PHE A 698 -3.67 13.85 -34.82
CA PHE A 698 -4.37 14.21 -33.58
C PHE A 698 -5.89 14.32 -33.76
N GLU A 699 -6.34 14.97 -34.84
CA GLU A 699 -7.77 15.14 -35.12
C GLU A 699 -8.47 13.80 -35.33
N THR A 700 -7.82 12.87 -36.04
CA THR A 700 -8.33 11.51 -36.27
C THR A 700 -8.45 10.73 -34.95
N ARG A 701 -7.49 10.92 -34.03
CA ARG A 701 -7.53 10.31 -32.70
C ARG A 701 -8.60 10.93 -31.80
N LYS A 702 -8.80 12.25 -31.88
CA LYS A 702 -9.83 12.97 -31.11
C LYS A 702 -11.25 12.51 -31.47
N ARG A 703 -11.51 12.21 -32.75
CA ARG A 703 -12.82 11.69 -33.21
C ARG A 703 -13.17 10.28 -32.70
N LYS A 704 -12.19 9.52 -32.18
CA LYS A 704 -12.42 8.20 -31.57
C LYS A 704 -12.72 8.27 -30.06
N LEU A 705 -12.67 9.47 -29.47
CA LEU A 705 -13.05 9.71 -28.08
C LEU A 705 -14.49 10.22 -28.11
N ASP A 706 -15.45 9.31 -28.01
CA ASP A 706 -16.87 9.66 -27.97
C ASP A 706 -17.19 10.39 -26.65
N PRO A 707 -17.88 11.55 -26.66
CA PRO A 707 -18.22 12.26 -25.43
C PRO A 707 -19.28 11.55 -24.57
N GLU A 708 -20.04 10.62 -25.16
CA GLU A 708 -21.19 9.97 -24.52
C GLU A 708 -20.81 8.88 -23.50
N SER A 709 -19.53 8.53 -23.36
CA SER A 709 -19.05 7.55 -22.37
C SER A 709 -18.71 8.18 -21.01
N LEU A 710 -18.82 9.49 -20.86
CA LEU A 710 -18.68 10.15 -19.57
C LEU A 710 -20.00 10.00 -18.79
N PRO A 711 -19.96 9.70 -17.47
CA PRO A 711 -21.16 9.90 -16.66
C PRO A 711 -21.62 11.36 -16.82
N PRO A 712 -22.94 11.63 -16.87
CA PRO A 712 -23.44 12.98 -17.06
C PRO A 712 -22.77 13.90 -16.04
N SER A 713 -22.23 15.02 -16.53
CA SER A 713 -21.75 16.08 -15.66
C SER A 713 -22.97 16.65 -14.92
N SER A 714 -23.19 16.20 -13.69
CA SER A 714 -24.28 16.72 -12.90
C SER A 714 -23.91 18.15 -12.49
N LYS A 715 -24.56 19.11 -13.16
CA LYS A 715 -24.91 20.41 -12.59
C LYS A 715 -25.96 20.28 -11.47
N GLU A 716 -26.34 19.06 -11.10
CA GLU A 716 -27.08 18.74 -9.89
C GLU A 716 -26.10 18.28 -8.82
N GLU A 717 -26.28 18.87 -7.63
CA GLU A 717 -25.69 18.52 -6.34
C GLU A 717 -24.77 17.30 -6.35
N SER A 718 -23.46 17.58 -6.27
CA SER A 718 -22.40 16.68 -5.84
C SER A 718 -22.83 15.27 -5.41
N VAL A 719 -22.57 14.32 -6.32
CA VAL A 719 -22.75 12.86 -6.17
C VAL A 719 -21.83 12.26 -5.08
N PHE A 720 -21.02 13.08 -4.39
CA PHE A 720 -20.16 12.68 -3.28
C PHE A 720 -20.21 13.63 -2.08
N SER A 721 -21.32 14.35 -1.85
CA SER A 721 -21.49 15.22 -0.67
C SER A 721 -22.81 15.07 0.10
N SER A 722 -23.65 14.07 -0.20
CA SER A 722 -24.97 13.95 0.45
C SER A 722 -25.08 12.85 1.51
N GLN A 723 -23.97 12.21 1.91
CA GLN A 723 -23.93 11.38 3.11
C GLN A 723 -22.66 11.69 3.90
N ILE A 724 -22.76 12.77 4.70
CA ILE A 724 -22.05 12.93 5.97
C ILE A 724 -22.91 12.29 7.04
#